data_AF-D9VT80-F1
#
_entry.id   AF-D9VT80-F1
#
_cell.length_a   1.000
_cell.length_b   1.000
_cell.length_c   1.000
_cell.angle_alpha   90.00
_cell.angle_beta   90.00
_cell.angle_gamma   90.00
#
_symmetry.space_group_name_H-M   'P 1'
#
loop_
_entity.id
_entity.type
_entity.pdbx_description
1 polymer ?
#
loop_
_entity_poly.entity_id
_entity_poly.type
_entity_poly.pdbx_seq_one_letter_code
_entity_poly.pdbx_strand_id
1 'polypeptide(L)'
;MTAPDTATRPLPPDVEQAEAAIVEHYPRLVRLAYLVLPPSLGRNRRVLTAHSLTQRALPRGRRGADPAAVQGGVPAQRGGLGGPESGYAYVRLRVLRSALEAGIPLTFKALPLRGQLPALLPQVWGLRLFPRAGGAEELALDQWLATLNGPGRAACVLRALEGLDGPEVLRVLAEAGVADPAAAVAESGDPAHDGLFASPEFDPCVLQARPTDLLRRRRLARAGLAAAAALAVCGTLLALPGGGWGSDGPSAPLYARNAAAEQALDPGQLLRVAPTVWRTSSRTDYSAWPARGDRAQDAELLRRALAVWARPGKEVVVSATPGTPSGPPMGPPQLLFAGTVDQAVVVLLYDGLRVVRYAEPRNGTAGAALDFARTDGATADTATALVLSRVDGNVRYLTAPWVTGAALRDLLKPGEEPTALKLTPDGVTPPVLGPAPSGDCTSWSALSLTGDGATRLVTDLGELTPARLTSGAPGAARDVTEAAELGEWSKTACLLPSVRSHGVRSVNAFFLCEAAAARGRRDGHLAVQPGRDLAGHGGPGAGPVPGPGRTAGGAGGQGGGLPGVRAAGAAGAGRGAVEVPGGAVVRTGGRQRAVRLAVGVGRGGERERERQPAGAEGAGGGAGGPVGEADGRQQGAAERA
;
A
#
# COMPACT_ATOMS: atom_id res chain seq x y z
N MET A 1 46.93 36.19 66.41
CA MET A 1 46.90 34.73 66.66
C MET A 1 45.87 34.48 67.74
N THR A 2 44.63 34.23 67.33
CA THR A 2 43.49 33.89 68.18
C THR A 2 42.40 33.40 67.22
N ALA A 3 42.08 32.12 67.26
CA ALA A 3 41.01 31.55 66.45
C ALA A 3 39.69 31.61 67.25
N PRO A 4 38.59 32.09 66.67
CA PRO A 4 37.25 31.83 67.19
C PRO A 4 36.76 30.44 66.74
N ASP A 5 35.83 29.87 67.51
CA ASP A 5 35.49 28.45 67.49
C ASP A 5 35.04 27.88 66.16
N THR A 6 35.48 26.65 65.89
CA THR A 6 34.88 25.80 64.87
C THR A 6 33.53 25.33 65.42
N ALA A 7 32.43 25.95 64.99
CA ALA A 7 31.09 25.59 65.44
C ALA A 7 30.85 24.08 65.24
N THR A 8 30.76 23.35 66.36
CA THR A 8 30.54 21.91 66.38
C THR A 8 29.21 21.61 65.70
N ARG A 9 29.27 21.16 64.44
CA ARG A 9 28.10 20.68 63.72
C ARG A 9 27.50 19.54 64.55
N PRO A 10 26.24 19.64 65.04
CA PRO A 10 25.68 18.60 65.88
C PRO A 10 25.72 17.28 65.10
N LEU A 11 26.23 16.22 65.75
CA LEU A 11 26.16 14.89 65.16
C LEU A 11 24.69 14.56 64.90
N PRO A 12 24.36 13.87 63.80
CA PRO A 12 22.99 13.39 63.60
C PRO A 12 22.59 12.53 64.81
N PRO A 13 21.34 12.69 65.32
CA PRO A 13 20.87 11.89 66.44
C PRO A 13 20.88 10.41 66.07
N ASP A 14 20.85 9.56 67.10
CA ASP A 14 20.83 8.11 66.89
C ASP A 14 19.62 7.70 66.04
N VAL A 15 19.78 6.64 65.24
CA VAL A 15 18.72 6.15 64.35
C VAL A 15 17.47 5.82 65.16
N GLU A 16 17.63 5.23 66.34
CA GLU A 16 16.54 4.91 67.27
C GLU A 16 15.79 6.17 67.76
N GLN A 17 16.50 7.27 68.01
CA GLN A 17 15.88 8.56 68.41
C GLN A 17 15.09 9.20 67.26
N ALA A 18 15.60 9.12 66.03
CA ALA A 18 14.90 9.60 64.84
C ALA A 18 13.70 8.71 64.47
N GLU A 19 13.78 7.39 64.72
CA GLU A 19 12.66 6.46 64.56
C GLU A 19 11.56 6.73 65.61
N ALA A 20 11.92 6.86 66.88
CA ALA A 20 10.98 7.21 67.95
C ALA A 20 10.27 8.55 67.66
N ALA A 21 11.01 9.60 67.31
CA ALA A 21 10.44 10.91 67.00
C ALA A 21 9.51 10.91 65.77
N ILE A 22 9.76 10.07 64.76
CA ILE A 22 8.83 9.90 63.63
C ILE A 22 7.56 9.16 64.04
N VAL A 23 7.65 8.13 64.89
CA VAL A 23 6.48 7.39 65.37
C VAL A 23 5.60 8.27 66.27
N GLU A 24 6.22 8.99 67.21
CA GLU A 24 5.53 9.85 68.17
C GLU A 24 4.87 11.08 67.52
N HIS A 25 5.58 11.74 66.60
CA HIS A 25 5.13 13.00 66.00
C HIS A 25 4.69 12.86 64.54
N TYR A 26 4.37 11.64 64.07
CA TYR A 26 3.99 11.39 62.66
C TYR A 26 2.91 12.35 62.13
N PRO A 27 1.77 12.58 62.81
CA PRO A 27 0.72 13.45 62.28
C PRO A 27 1.19 14.91 62.16
N ARG A 28 1.96 15.40 63.13
CA ARG A 28 2.51 16.77 63.16
C ARG A 28 3.51 16.98 62.00
N LEU A 29 4.41 16.02 61.77
CA LEU A 29 5.38 16.05 60.68
C LEU A 29 4.71 15.97 59.29
N VAL A 30 3.67 15.14 59.13
CA VAL A 30 2.90 15.08 57.87
C VAL A 30 2.15 16.39 57.65
N ARG A 31 1.56 16.99 58.70
CA ARG A 31 0.88 18.29 58.62
C ARG A 31 1.85 19.41 58.21
N LEU A 32 3.04 19.46 58.80
CA LEU A 32 4.12 20.38 58.41
C LEU A 32 4.46 20.22 56.92
N ALA A 33 4.67 19.00 56.45
CA ALA A 33 4.95 18.74 55.03
C ALA A 33 3.79 19.17 54.12
N TYR A 34 2.55 18.87 54.51
CA TYR A 34 1.34 19.16 53.71
C TYR A 34 1.10 20.67 53.53
N LEU A 35 1.34 21.47 54.57
CA LEU A 35 1.21 22.94 54.54
C LEU A 35 2.30 23.63 53.70
N VAL A 36 3.53 23.12 53.74
CA VAL A 36 4.67 23.71 53.01
C VAL A 36 4.61 23.39 51.51
N LEU A 37 4.14 22.19 51.15
CA LEU A 37 3.98 21.76 49.76
C LEU A 37 3.03 22.68 48.96
N PRO A 38 3.36 23.01 47.69
CA PRO A 38 2.56 23.98 46.95
C PRO A 38 1.17 23.45 46.59
N PRO A 39 0.14 24.32 46.57
CA PRO A 39 -1.23 23.95 46.24
C PRO A 39 -1.38 23.42 44.80
N SER A 40 -0.47 23.81 43.90
CA SER A 40 -0.41 23.36 42.49
C SER A 40 -0.23 21.84 42.32
N LEU A 41 0.22 21.11 43.34
CA LEU A 41 0.25 19.64 43.32
C LEU A 41 -1.17 19.04 43.32
N GLY A 42 -2.17 19.78 43.80
CA GLY A 42 -3.53 19.32 44.01
C GLY A 42 -3.67 18.46 45.27
N ARG A 43 -4.78 18.65 46.00
CA ARG A 43 -5.03 18.12 47.36
C ARG A 43 -4.65 16.64 47.54
N ASN A 44 -5.08 15.77 46.61
CA ASN A 44 -4.81 14.33 46.68
C ASN A 44 -3.31 13.97 46.55
N ARG A 45 -2.58 14.60 45.63
CA ARG A 45 -1.14 14.37 45.46
C ARG A 45 -0.35 14.99 46.60
N ARG A 46 -0.74 16.19 47.05
CA ARG A 46 -0.10 16.93 48.14
C ARG A 46 -0.08 16.12 49.45
N VAL A 47 -1.19 15.45 49.83
CA VAL A 47 -1.22 14.57 51.02
C VAL A 47 -0.35 13.31 50.85
N LEU A 48 -0.42 12.62 49.71
CA LEU A 48 0.42 11.43 49.48
C LEU A 48 1.92 11.78 49.44
N THR A 49 2.27 12.93 48.87
CA THR A 49 3.63 13.47 48.93
C THR A 49 4.02 13.76 50.38
N ALA A 50 3.21 14.47 51.16
CA ALA A 50 3.49 14.78 52.57
C ALA A 50 3.84 13.52 53.39
N HIS A 51 3.00 12.49 53.35
CA HIS A 51 3.30 11.20 54.00
C HIS A 51 4.63 10.58 53.53
N SER A 52 4.89 10.62 52.22
CA SER A 52 6.12 10.02 51.69
C SER A 52 7.40 10.77 52.07
N LEU A 53 7.32 12.10 52.23
CA LEU A 53 8.47 12.90 52.67
C LEU A 53 8.76 12.62 54.14
N THR A 54 7.72 12.52 54.98
CA THR A 54 7.84 12.14 56.40
C THR A 54 8.45 10.74 56.54
N GLN A 55 7.95 9.73 55.83
CA GLN A 55 8.52 8.38 55.86
C GLN A 55 9.96 8.31 55.33
N ARG A 56 10.35 9.20 54.41
CA ARG A 56 11.72 9.31 53.87
C ARG A 56 12.66 10.13 54.76
N ALA A 57 12.21 10.70 55.87
CA ALA A 57 13.01 11.53 56.76
C ALA A 57 13.99 10.72 57.64
N LEU A 58 13.79 9.40 57.80
CA LEU A 58 14.69 8.54 58.58
C LEU A 58 16.15 8.60 58.11
N PRO A 59 17.13 8.70 59.02
CA PRO A 59 18.54 8.51 58.66
C PRO A 59 18.72 7.14 58.01
N ARG A 60 19.27 7.10 56.79
CA ARG A 60 19.67 5.82 56.19
C ARG A 60 20.93 5.38 56.90
N GLY A 61 20.78 4.53 57.91
CA GLY A 61 21.90 3.91 58.60
C GLY A 61 22.85 3.25 57.61
N ARG A 62 24.16 3.53 57.76
CA ARG A 62 25.23 2.98 56.92
C ARG A 62 25.48 1.50 57.28
N ARG A 63 24.53 0.61 56.95
CA ARG A 63 24.81 -0.83 56.88
C ARG A 63 25.70 -1.09 55.66
N GLY A 64 27.02 -1.10 55.88
CA GLY A 64 28.01 -1.41 54.85
C GLY A 64 29.07 -0.32 54.66
N ALA A 65 30.07 -0.30 55.55
CA ALA A 65 31.44 0.08 55.25
C ALA A 65 32.38 -0.48 56.34
N ASP A 66 33.16 -1.48 55.96
CA ASP A 66 34.39 -2.01 56.58
C ASP A 66 34.43 -2.43 58.08
N PRO A 67 34.60 -3.74 58.36
CA PRO A 67 35.30 -4.21 59.56
C PRO A 67 36.83 -4.09 59.36
N ALA A 68 37.34 -2.87 59.15
CA ALA A 68 38.77 -2.62 58.91
C ALA A 68 39.26 -1.28 59.54
N ALA A 69 38.76 -0.95 60.73
CA ALA A 69 39.26 0.19 61.51
C ALA A 69 39.14 -0.04 63.04
N VAL A 70 39.63 -1.19 63.53
CA VAL A 70 39.91 -1.36 64.96
C VAL A 70 41.39 -1.06 65.21
N GLN A 71 41.71 0.22 65.47
CA GLN A 71 42.87 0.59 66.28
C GLN A 71 42.55 1.85 67.12
N GLY A 72 42.64 1.70 68.44
CA GLY A 72 42.96 2.80 69.36
C GLY A 72 41.97 3.94 69.52
N GLY A 73 40.80 3.69 70.13
CA GLY A 73 39.92 4.75 70.62
C GLY A 73 39.04 4.26 71.77
N VAL A 74 39.29 4.76 72.98
CA VAL A 74 38.49 4.46 74.19
C VAL A 74 37.03 4.89 73.96
N PRO A 75 36.01 4.13 74.43
CA PRO A 75 34.62 4.55 74.28
C PRO A 75 34.40 5.89 75.00
N ALA A 76 34.23 6.96 74.23
CA ALA A 76 33.90 8.27 74.77
C ALA A 76 32.55 8.19 75.50
N GLN A 77 32.51 8.80 76.69
CA GLN A 77 31.40 8.69 77.63
C GLN A 77 30.07 9.12 76.99
N ARG A 78 29.01 8.38 77.30
CA ARG A 78 27.62 8.63 76.89
C ARG A 78 27.09 9.93 77.51
N GLY A 79 27.48 11.07 76.93
CA GLY A 79 27.07 12.41 77.35
C GLY A 79 25.64 12.72 76.93
N GLY A 80 24.68 12.52 77.84
CA GLY A 80 23.28 12.83 77.60
C GLY A 80 23.03 14.34 77.57
N LEU A 81 22.72 14.88 76.38
CA LEU A 81 22.04 16.17 76.17
C LEU A 81 21.08 16.16 74.96
N GLY A 82 20.96 15.03 74.26
CA GLY A 82 19.97 14.82 73.19
C GLY A 82 18.68 14.22 73.75
N GLY A 83 17.77 15.08 74.24
CA GLY A 83 16.40 14.67 74.56
C GLY A 83 15.58 14.32 73.30
N PRO A 84 14.30 13.90 73.44
CA PRO A 84 13.41 13.60 72.32
C PRO A 84 13.36 14.72 71.26
N GLU A 85 13.42 15.97 71.73
CA GLU A 85 13.53 17.20 70.93
C GLU A 85 14.67 17.18 69.90
N SER A 86 15.81 16.54 70.18
CA SER A 86 16.93 16.46 69.23
C SER A 86 16.65 15.52 68.05
N GLY A 87 15.93 14.42 68.30
CA GLY A 87 15.41 13.53 67.26
C GLY A 87 14.33 14.23 66.43
N TYR A 88 13.39 14.89 67.10
CA TYR A 88 12.31 15.62 66.45
C TYR A 88 12.81 16.79 65.58
N ALA A 89 13.70 17.63 66.09
CA ALA A 89 14.26 18.76 65.35
C ALA A 89 15.03 18.31 64.08
N TYR A 90 15.81 17.22 64.16
CA TYR A 90 16.49 16.63 63.00
C TYR A 90 15.50 16.17 61.92
N VAL A 91 14.46 15.44 62.34
CA VAL A 91 13.42 14.93 61.43
C VAL A 91 12.64 16.10 60.80
N ARG A 92 12.21 17.08 61.61
CA ARG A 92 11.54 18.30 61.17
C ARG A 92 12.32 19.03 60.09
N LEU A 93 13.60 19.31 60.32
CA LEU A 93 14.49 19.98 59.35
C LEU A 93 14.53 19.22 58.02
N ARG A 94 14.59 17.89 58.07
CA ARG A 94 14.68 17.04 56.89
C ARG A 94 13.36 16.91 56.13
N VAL A 95 12.23 16.86 56.83
CA VAL A 95 10.89 16.94 56.23
C VAL A 95 10.71 18.30 55.56
N LEU A 96 11.05 19.39 56.25
CA LEU A 96 10.96 20.76 55.75
C LEU A 96 11.76 20.96 54.46
N ARG A 97 13.05 20.59 54.45
CA ARG A 97 13.89 20.64 53.24
C ARG A 97 13.27 19.85 52.10
N SER A 98 12.82 18.61 52.37
CA SER A 98 12.27 17.74 51.33
C SER A 98 10.94 18.28 50.76
N ALA A 99 10.15 19.00 51.56
CA ALA A 99 8.93 19.68 51.13
C ALA A 99 9.21 20.94 50.29
N LEU A 100 10.25 21.71 50.64
CA LEU A 100 10.74 22.83 49.83
C LEU A 100 11.29 22.33 48.48
N GLU A 101 12.13 21.28 48.46
CA GLU A 101 12.64 20.66 47.23
C GLU A 101 11.50 20.19 46.30
N ALA A 102 10.45 19.59 46.86
CA ALA A 102 9.27 19.13 46.14
C ALA A 102 8.44 20.26 45.51
N GLY A 103 8.62 21.50 45.97
CA GLY A 103 7.97 22.70 45.42
C GLY A 103 8.74 23.37 44.27
N ILE A 104 9.99 22.99 44.00
CA ILE A 104 10.80 23.57 42.92
C ILE A 104 10.26 23.08 41.56
N PRO A 105 10.01 23.97 40.58
CA PRO A 105 9.51 23.58 39.27
C PRO A 105 10.51 22.73 38.48
N LEU A 106 10.05 21.58 37.98
CA LEU A 106 10.83 20.69 37.13
C LEU A 106 11.20 21.40 35.81
N THR A 107 12.50 21.60 35.58
CA THR A 107 13.05 22.13 34.33
C THR A 107 13.79 21.02 33.58
N PHE A 108 13.65 20.95 32.26
CA PHE A 108 14.29 19.94 31.41
C PHE A 108 15.83 19.87 31.49
N LYS A 109 16.48 20.86 32.12
CA LYS A 109 17.93 20.96 32.29
C LYS A 109 18.45 20.36 33.62
N ALA A 110 17.58 19.94 34.54
CA ALA A 110 17.96 19.43 35.85
C ALA A 110 17.37 18.03 36.12
N LEU A 111 18.16 17.17 36.76
CA LEU A 111 17.65 15.90 37.30
C LEU A 111 16.69 16.16 38.47
N PRO A 112 15.59 15.40 38.60
CA PRO A 112 14.62 15.61 39.67
C PRO A 112 15.23 15.31 41.05
N LEU A 113 15.02 16.21 42.01
CA LEU A 113 15.46 16.03 43.39
C LEU A 113 14.68 14.91 44.09
N ARG A 114 15.23 14.36 45.18
CA ARG A 114 14.60 13.25 45.92
C ARG A 114 13.22 13.61 46.48
N GLY A 115 12.96 14.87 46.83
CA GLY A 115 11.62 15.35 47.21
C GLY A 115 10.59 15.32 46.06
N GLN A 116 11.04 15.41 44.81
CA GLN A 116 10.18 15.49 43.61
C GLN A 116 9.79 14.11 43.06
N LEU A 117 10.56 13.06 43.41
CA LEU A 117 10.30 11.69 42.95
C LEU A 117 9.04 11.10 43.62
N PRO A 118 8.07 10.58 42.84
CA PRO A 118 6.86 10.00 43.39
C PRO A 118 7.17 8.83 44.33
N ALA A 119 6.22 8.56 45.23
CA ALA A 119 6.39 7.58 46.28
C ALA A 119 5.80 6.22 45.89
N LEU A 120 6.59 5.17 46.15
CA LEU A 120 6.10 3.79 46.25
C LEU A 120 5.52 3.57 47.66
N LEU A 121 4.52 4.37 48.03
CA LEU A 121 3.64 4.01 49.15
C LEU A 121 2.92 2.70 48.76
N PRO A 122 2.70 1.75 49.68
CA PRO A 122 1.97 0.52 49.36
C PRO A 122 0.56 0.86 48.86
N GLN A 123 0.31 0.62 47.57
CA GLN A 123 -0.96 0.90 46.93
C GLN A 123 -1.89 -0.32 47.09
N VAL A 124 -2.97 -0.16 47.86
CA VAL A 124 -4.00 -1.20 47.95
C VAL A 124 -4.76 -1.26 46.62
N TRP A 125 -4.61 -2.38 45.92
CA TRP A 125 -5.15 -2.53 44.56
C TRP A 125 -6.68 -2.43 44.54
N GLY A 126 -7.20 -1.52 43.73
CA GLY A 126 -8.64 -1.25 43.62
C GLY A 126 -9.17 -0.17 44.57
N LEU A 127 -8.38 0.31 45.53
CA LEU A 127 -8.72 1.44 46.41
C LEU A 127 -7.82 2.64 46.16
N ARG A 128 -8.36 3.84 46.30
CA ARG A 128 -7.62 5.10 46.30
C ARG A 128 -7.98 5.88 47.55
N LEU A 129 -6.94 6.42 48.20
CA LEU A 129 -7.08 7.31 49.35
C LEU A 129 -7.43 8.71 48.86
N PHE A 130 -8.42 9.34 49.51
CA PHE A 130 -8.85 10.71 49.29
C PHE A 130 -8.86 11.46 50.63
N PRO A 131 -8.30 12.68 50.72
CA PRO A 131 -8.43 13.47 51.93
C PRO A 131 -9.89 13.84 52.19
N ARG A 132 -10.34 13.75 53.45
CA ARG A 132 -11.65 14.24 53.91
C ARG A 132 -11.83 15.70 53.47
N ALA A 133 -12.98 16.11 52.96
CA ALA A 133 -13.24 17.54 52.70
C ALA A 133 -13.46 18.27 54.04
N GLY A 134 -12.70 19.32 54.32
CA GLY A 134 -12.93 20.24 55.44
C GLY A 134 -13.90 21.37 55.08
N GLY A 135 -14.19 22.23 56.07
CA GLY A 135 -15.11 23.35 55.93
C GLY A 135 -14.53 24.58 55.23
N ALA A 136 -15.23 25.71 55.37
CA ALA A 136 -14.82 26.99 54.82
C ALA A 136 -13.48 27.50 55.40
N GLU A 137 -13.16 27.13 56.64
CA GLU A 137 -11.91 27.50 57.32
C GLU A 137 -10.68 26.82 56.71
N GLU A 138 -10.77 25.53 56.32
CA GLU A 138 -9.70 24.88 55.53
C GLU A 138 -9.48 25.65 54.24
N LEU A 139 -10.55 25.99 53.52
CA LEU A 139 -10.45 26.68 52.23
C LEU A 139 -9.82 28.07 52.38
N ALA A 140 -10.15 28.82 53.43
CA ALA A 140 -9.55 30.12 53.72
C ALA A 140 -8.05 29.99 54.04
N LEU A 141 -7.65 29.00 54.84
CA LEU A 141 -6.24 28.73 55.15
C LEU A 141 -5.44 28.31 53.92
N ASP A 142 -5.99 27.41 53.10
CA ASP A 142 -5.35 26.92 51.87
C ASP A 142 -5.22 28.04 50.82
N GLN A 143 -6.19 28.95 50.73
CA GLN A 143 -6.15 30.15 49.88
C GLN A 143 -5.10 31.16 50.37
N TRP A 144 -5.06 31.45 51.69
CA TRP A 144 -4.08 32.37 52.25
C TRP A 144 -2.65 31.85 52.09
N LEU A 145 -2.39 30.59 52.42
CA LEU A 145 -1.08 29.95 52.18
C LEU A 145 -0.68 29.96 50.70
N ALA A 146 -1.65 29.89 49.77
CA ALA A 146 -1.37 29.98 48.33
C ALA A 146 -0.86 31.36 47.86
N THR A 147 -1.05 32.42 48.66
CA THR A 147 -0.48 33.76 48.40
C THR A 147 1.02 33.84 48.71
N LEU A 148 1.51 33.00 49.62
CA LEU A 148 2.91 32.96 50.06
C LEU A 148 3.75 32.05 49.15
N ASN A 149 5.02 32.39 48.94
CA ASN A 149 5.97 31.51 48.27
C ASN A 149 6.37 30.30 49.16
N GLY A 150 7.22 29.40 48.63
CA GLY A 150 7.64 28.18 49.35
C GLY A 150 8.31 28.47 50.70
N PRO A 151 9.40 29.26 50.73
CA PRO A 151 10.01 29.76 51.96
C PRO A 151 9.04 30.51 52.91
N GLY A 152 8.17 31.38 52.41
CA GLY A 152 7.19 32.12 53.21
C GLY A 152 6.19 31.21 53.91
N ARG A 153 5.65 30.19 53.20
CA ARG A 153 4.84 29.13 53.84
C ARG A 153 5.64 28.36 54.90
N ALA A 154 6.90 28.02 54.63
CA ALA A 154 7.76 27.34 55.59
C ALA A 154 7.97 28.17 56.87
N ALA A 155 8.26 29.47 56.74
CA ALA A 155 8.39 30.39 57.86
C ALA A 155 7.09 30.49 58.68
N CYS A 156 5.95 30.64 58.01
CA CYS A 156 4.64 30.66 58.66
C CYS A 156 4.36 29.38 59.45
N VAL A 157 4.56 28.21 58.85
CA VAL A 157 4.30 26.91 59.49
C VAL A 157 5.23 26.68 60.69
N LEU A 158 6.50 27.09 60.61
CA LEU A 158 7.42 27.00 61.76
C LEU A 158 7.02 27.90 62.93
N ARG A 159 6.35 29.03 62.67
CA ARG A 159 5.81 29.90 63.73
C ARG A 159 4.50 29.35 64.29
N ALA A 160 3.52 29.10 63.42
CA ALA A 160 2.14 28.78 63.82
C ALA A 160 1.88 27.31 64.20
N LEU A 161 2.59 26.34 63.60
CA LEU A 161 2.45 24.90 63.93
C LEU A 161 3.54 24.42 64.88
N GLU A 162 4.77 24.92 64.73
CA GLU A 162 5.92 24.49 65.54
C GLU A 162 6.19 25.38 66.76
N GLY A 163 5.59 26.58 66.83
CA GLY A 163 5.73 27.49 67.98
C GLY A 163 7.15 28.07 68.14
N LEU A 164 7.94 28.07 67.07
CA LEU A 164 9.34 28.52 67.12
C LEU A 164 9.43 30.05 67.10
N ASP A 165 10.37 30.59 67.87
CA ASP A 165 10.66 32.03 67.89
C ASP A 165 11.38 32.50 66.61
N GLY A 166 11.41 33.82 66.40
CA GLY A 166 12.02 34.41 65.20
C GLY A 166 13.46 33.94 64.92
N PRO A 167 14.37 33.98 65.91
CA PRO A 167 15.74 33.48 65.75
C PRO A 167 15.82 32.00 65.34
N GLU A 168 15.04 31.11 65.98
CA GLU A 168 15.06 29.68 65.68
C GLU A 168 14.45 29.38 64.30
N VAL A 169 13.41 30.11 63.88
CA VAL A 169 12.85 30.00 62.52
C VAL A 169 13.89 30.38 61.46
N LEU A 170 14.60 31.50 61.65
CA LEU A 170 15.68 31.93 60.74
C LEU A 170 16.77 30.86 60.64
N ARG A 171 17.17 30.27 61.78
CA ARG A 171 18.16 29.17 61.84
C ARG A 171 17.68 27.94 61.08
N VAL A 172 16.45 27.47 61.32
CA VAL A 172 15.91 26.27 60.69
C VAL A 172 15.70 26.45 59.17
N LEU A 173 15.32 27.65 58.71
CA LEU A 173 15.21 27.97 57.29
C LEU A 173 16.58 28.04 56.60
N ALA A 174 17.58 28.65 57.24
CA ALA A 174 18.96 28.67 56.76
C ALA A 174 19.53 27.23 56.65
N GLU A 175 19.36 26.44 57.71
CA GLU A 175 19.75 25.02 57.72
C GLU A 175 18.97 24.20 56.68
N ALA A 176 17.71 24.55 56.36
CA ALA A 176 16.94 23.89 55.31
C ALA A 176 17.48 24.18 53.89
N GLY A 177 18.24 25.27 53.71
CA GLY A 177 18.80 25.71 52.43
C GLY A 177 18.03 26.84 51.76
N VAL A 178 17.24 27.62 52.52
CA VAL A 178 16.58 28.83 52.02
C VAL A 178 17.62 29.94 51.81
N ALA A 179 17.64 30.54 50.62
CA ALA A 179 18.64 31.54 50.24
C ALA A 179 18.51 32.87 51.00
N ASP A 180 17.29 33.30 51.32
CA ASP A 180 16.99 34.46 52.16
C ASP A 180 15.94 34.10 53.23
N PRO A 181 16.39 33.64 54.42
CA PRO A 181 15.49 33.36 55.54
C PRO A 181 14.77 34.59 56.08
N ALA A 182 15.37 35.78 55.98
CA ALA A 182 14.80 37.01 56.54
C ALA A 182 13.61 37.49 55.71
N ALA A 183 13.74 37.48 54.37
CA ALA A 183 12.61 37.74 53.48
C ALA A 183 11.47 36.73 53.68
N ALA A 184 11.78 35.44 53.86
CA ALA A 184 10.78 34.41 54.12
C ALA A 184 9.99 34.65 55.44
N VAL A 185 10.67 35.09 56.50
CA VAL A 185 10.01 35.46 57.77
C VAL A 185 9.19 36.74 57.63
N ALA A 186 9.70 37.75 56.92
CA ALA A 186 8.95 38.98 56.66
C ALA A 186 7.66 38.73 55.84
N GLU A 187 7.74 37.88 54.81
CA GLU A 187 6.62 37.48 53.97
C GLU A 187 5.56 36.67 54.75
N SER A 188 5.97 35.90 55.78
CA SER A 188 5.05 35.11 56.60
C SER A 188 4.04 35.94 57.42
N GLY A 189 4.27 37.24 57.58
CA GLY A 189 3.41 38.15 58.34
C GLY A 189 3.39 37.86 59.84
N ASP A 190 2.28 38.17 60.50
CA ASP A 190 2.02 37.77 61.88
C ASP A 190 0.99 36.62 61.88
N PRO A 191 1.17 35.53 62.65
CA PRO A 191 0.34 34.33 62.53
C PRO A 191 -1.00 34.50 63.25
N ALA A 192 -1.86 35.36 62.73
CA ALA A 192 -3.19 35.67 63.29
C ALA A 192 -4.20 34.49 63.31
N HIS A 193 -3.76 33.26 63.02
CA HIS A 193 -4.58 32.09 62.75
C HIS A 193 -4.07 30.78 63.38
N ASP A 194 -3.23 30.84 64.43
CA ASP A 194 -2.60 29.66 65.08
C ASP A 194 -3.57 28.48 65.34
N GLY A 195 -4.81 28.77 65.78
CA GLY A 195 -5.83 27.75 66.00
C GLY A 195 -6.22 26.94 64.75
N LEU A 196 -6.17 27.53 63.56
CA LEU A 196 -6.49 26.84 62.30
C LEU A 196 -5.41 25.82 61.90
N PHE A 197 -4.14 26.09 62.22
CA PHE A 197 -3.04 25.14 62.01
C PHE A 197 -3.14 23.91 62.92
N ALA A 198 -3.73 24.06 64.11
CA ALA A 198 -4.02 22.96 65.03
C ALA A 198 -5.30 22.17 64.69
N SER A 199 -6.26 22.78 63.97
CA SER A 199 -7.61 22.23 63.75
C SER A 199 -7.65 20.77 63.26
N PRO A 200 -8.50 19.90 63.84
CA PRO A 200 -8.67 18.51 63.38
C PRO A 200 -9.34 18.41 62.00
N GLU A 201 -9.97 19.47 61.50
CA GLU A 201 -10.48 19.50 60.12
C GLU A 201 -9.36 19.44 59.08
N PHE A 202 -8.17 19.91 59.45
CA PHE A 202 -6.97 19.97 58.62
C PHE A 202 -5.97 18.85 58.97
N ASP A 203 -6.44 17.63 59.29
CA ASP A 203 -5.56 16.48 59.47
C ASP A 203 -5.33 15.70 58.15
N PRO A 204 -4.12 15.77 57.54
CA PRO A 204 -3.81 14.99 56.34
C PRO A 204 -3.83 13.47 56.58
N CYS A 205 -3.77 12.99 57.82
CA CYS A 205 -3.84 11.57 58.15
C CYS A 205 -5.27 11.00 58.04
N VAL A 206 -6.32 11.84 58.03
CA VAL A 206 -7.72 11.41 57.91
C VAL A 206 -8.10 11.20 56.44
N LEU A 207 -7.81 9.98 55.95
CA LEU A 207 -8.01 9.57 54.57
C LEU A 207 -9.23 8.65 54.39
N GLN A 208 -10.12 8.97 53.45
CA GLN A 208 -11.18 8.09 52.99
C GLN A 208 -10.68 7.15 51.89
N ALA A 209 -10.81 5.85 52.09
CA ALA A 209 -10.65 4.88 51.00
C ALA A 209 -11.93 4.85 50.13
N ARG A 210 -11.78 5.08 48.83
CA ARG A 210 -12.84 4.92 47.83
C ARG A 210 -12.38 3.96 46.73
N PRO A 211 -13.28 3.21 46.07
CA PRO A 211 -12.89 2.39 44.93
C PRO A 211 -12.29 3.24 43.81
N THR A 212 -11.22 2.75 43.18
CA THR A 212 -10.70 3.34 41.94
C THR A 212 -11.76 3.24 40.84
N ASP A 213 -11.86 4.24 39.97
CA ASP A 213 -12.80 4.26 38.84
C ASP A 213 -12.73 2.95 38.01
N LEU A 214 -13.73 2.09 38.24
CA LEU A 214 -13.82 0.75 37.66
C LEU A 214 -14.04 0.81 36.14
N LEU A 215 -14.68 1.87 35.63
CA LEU A 215 -14.91 2.07 34.21
C LEU A 215 -13.64 2.54 33.50
N ARG A 216 -12.82 3.38 34.15
CA ARG A 216 -11.49 3.75 33.64
C ARG A 216 -10.53 2.56 33.69
N ARG A 217 -10.59 1.71 34.73
CA ARG A 217 -9.83 0.45 34.78
C ARG A 217 -10.24 -0.52 33.67
N ARG A 218 -11.54 -0.70 33.40
CA ARG A 218 -12.04 -1.55 32.30
C ARG A 218 -11.66 -1.01 30.91
N ARG A 219 -11.56 0.31 30.75
CA ARG A 219 -11.05 0.96 29.53
C ARG A 219 -9.53 0.81 29.37
N LEU A 220 -8.75 1.05 30.42
CA LEU A 220 -7.29 0.90 30.40
C LEU A 220 -6.84 -0.56 30.24
N ALA A 221 -7.58 -1.54 30.80
CA ALA A 221 -7.29 -2.95 30.57
C ALA A 221 -7.52 -3.36 29.09
N ARG A 222 -8.58 -2.84 28.46
CA ARG A 222 -8.84 -3.04 27.02
C ARG A 222 -7.78 -2.34 26.15
N ALA A 223 -7.40 -1.11 26.51
CA ALA A 223 -6.31 -0.39 25.83
C ALA A 223 -4.95 -1.09 26.02
N GLY A 224 -4.69 -1.65 27.21
CA GLY A 224 -3.48 -2.43 27.50
C GLY A 224 -3.43 -3.74 26.72
N LEU A 225 -4.55 -4.46 26.57
CA LEU A 225 -4.65 -5.63 25.69
C LEU A 225 -4.44 -5.25 24.21
N ALA A 226 -5.02 -4.14 23.76
CA ALA A 226 -4.80 -3.64 22.39
C ALA A 226 -3.33 -3.20 22.16
N ALA A 227 -2.70 -2.56 23.15
CA ALA A 227 -1.30 -2.16 23.09
C ALA A 227 -0.33 -3.35 23.18
N ALA A 228 -0.65 -4.38 23.97
CA ALA A 228 0.12 -5.62 24.03
C ALA A 228 -0.01 -6.41 22.71
N ALA A 229 -1.21 -6.48 22.12
CA ALA A 229 -1.41 -7.04 20.79
C ALA A 229 -0.64 -6.25 19.72
N ALA A 230 -0.69 -4.91 19.76
CA ALA A 230 0.07 -4.06 18.84
C ALA A 230 1.59 -4.23 19.00
N LEU A 231 2.11 -4.29 20.23
CA LEU A 231 3.53 -4.52 20.49
C LEU A 231 3.98 -5.94 20.11
N ALA A 232 3.13 -6.96 20.27
CA ALA A 232 3.40 -8.30 19.76
C ALA A 232 3.47 -8.30 18.22
N VAL A 233 2.55 -7.60 17.54
CA VAL A 233 2.55 -7.43 16.08
C VAL A 233 3.76 -6.61 15.59
N CYS A 234 4.14 -5.54 16.28
CA CYS A 234 5.35 -4.78 15.94
C CYS A 234 6.63 -5.58 16.20
N GLY A 235 6.67 -6.38 17.28
CA GLY A 235 7.78 -7.26 17.60
C GLY A 235 8.00 -8.37 16.56
N THR A 236 6.92 -8.99 16.05
CA THR A 236 7.02 -9.97 14.96
C THR A 236 7.38 -9.33 13.62
N LEU A 237 6.89 -8.12 13.33
CA LEU A 237 7.25 -7.37 12.12
C LEU A 237 8.72 -6.92 12.09
N LEU A 238 9.34 -6.67 13.24
CA LEU A 238 10.76 -6.28 13.35
C LEU A 238 11.74 -7.47 13.41
N ALA A 239 11.25 -8.68 13.68
CA ALA A 239 12.07 -9.89 13.82
C ALA A 239 12.26 -10.68 12.51
N LEU A 240 11.60 -10.27 11.42
CA LEU A 240 11.70 -10.92 10.11
C LEU A 240 12.68 -10.14 9.20
N PRO A 241 13.76 -10.78 8.69
CA PRO A 241 14.58 -10.18 7.65
C PRO A 241 13.76 -10.04 6.36
N GLY A 242 14.06 -9.01 5.56
CA GLY A 242 13.21 -8.58 4.44
C GLY A 242 12.88 -9.68 3.42
N GLY A 243 11.61 -10.08 3.39
CA GLY A 243 11.01 -10.99 2.40
C GLY A 243 9.49 -10.90 2.55
N GLY A 244 8.77 -10.52 1.50
CA GLY A 244 7.40 -10.01 1.64
C GLY A 244 6.28 -11.06 1.67
N TRP A 245 5.08 -10.53 1.95
CA TRP A 245 3.75 -11.13 1.74
C TRP A 245 3.31 -12.26 2.70
N GLY A 246 2.55 -11.90 3.74
CA GLY A 246 1.74 -12.81 4.53
C GLY A 246 0.27 -12.84 4.07
N SER A 247 -0.34 -14.04 4.10
CA SER A 247 -1.70 -14.39 3.62
C SER A 247 -2.88 -13.72 4.35
N ASP A 248 -2.64 -13.11 5.51
CA ASP A 248 -3.69 -12.84 6.50
C ASP A 248 -3.79 -11.39 6.99
N GLY A 249 -3.39 -10.43 6.16
CA GLY A 249 -3.74 -9.02 6.39
C GLY A 249 -5.23 -8.73 6.14
N PRO A 250 -5.86 -7.75 6.82
CA PRO A 250 -7.21 -7.28 6.48
C PRO A 250 -7.29 -6.53 5.13
N SER A 251 -6.15 -6.38 4.45
CA SER A 251 -6.02 -5.90 3.06
C SER A 251 -5.37 -6.96 2.15
N ALA A 252 -5.23 -8.20 2.64
CA ALA A 252 -4.94 -9.33 1.76
C ALA A 252 -6.12 -9.48 0.78
N PRO A 253 -5.87 -9.54 -0.52
CA PRO A 253 -6.92 -9.57 -1.52
C PRO A 253 -7.59 -10.93 -1.50
N LEU A 254 -8.87 -10.99 -1.88
CA LEU A 254 -9.62 -12.26 -1.97
C LEU A 254 -8.98 -13.28 -2.93
N TYR A 255 -8.10 -12.86 -3.85
CA TYR A 255 -7.32 -13.78 -4.69
C TYR A 255 -6.19 -14.50 -3.92
N ALA A 256 -5.62 -13.93 -2.85
CA ALA A 256 -4.49 -14.51 -2.11
C ALA A 256 -4.92 -15.53 -1.03
N ARG A 257 -6.10 -16.13 -1.20
CA ARG A 257 -6.62 -17.24 -0.38
C ARG A 257 -7.24 -18.35 -1.25
N ASN A 258 -6.95 -18.33 -2.56
CA ASN A 258 -7.39 -19.35 -3.51
C ASN A 258 -6.15 -20.08 -4.02
N ALA A 259 -6.09 -21.39 -3.81
CA ALA A 259 -4.95 -22.22 -4.19
C ALA A 259 -4.59 -22.11 -5.69
N ALA A 260 -5.57 -21.92 -6.58
CA ALA A 260 -5.32 -21.74 -8.02
C ALA A 260 -4.64 -20.39 -8.33
N ALA A 261 -4.92 -19.36 -7.53
CA ALA A 261 -4.28 -18.04 -7.66
C ALA A 261 -2.91 -17.99 -6.97
N GLU A 262 -2.68 -18.78 -5.92
CA GLU A 262 -1.33 -19.00 -5.35
C GLU A 262 -0.44 -19.77 -6.33
N GLN A 263 -0.96 -20.85 -6.93
CA GLN A 263 -0.28 -21.60 -8.00
C GLN A 263 0.02 -20.70 -9.21
N ALA A 264 -0.86 -19.74 -9.54
CA ALA A 264 -0.61 -18.77 -10.60
C ALA A 264 0.57 -17.80 -10.33
N LEU A 265 1.07 -17.74 -9.09
CA LEU A 265 2.23 -16.94 -8.70
C LEU A 265 3.53 -17.76 -8.57
N ASP A 266 3.44 -19.08 -8.58
CA ASP A 266 4.59 -19.96 -8.50
C ASP A 266 5.23 -20.14 -9.89
N PRO A 267 6.47 -19.67 -10.13
CA PRO A 267 7.17 -19.89 -11.40
C PRO A 267 7.41 -21.39 -11.71
N GLY A 268 7.31 -22.27 -10.71
CA GLY A 268 7.34 -23.72 -10.89
C GLY A 268 6.09 -24.32 -11.53
N GLN A 269 4.93 -23.65 -11.46
CA GLN A 269 3.68 -24.10 -12.09
C GLN A 269 3.47 -23.56 -13.52
N LEU A 270 4.38 -22.69 -14.01
CA LEU A 270 4.30 -22.13 -15.36
C LEU A 270 4.21 -23.24 -16.41
N LEU A 271 3.18 -23.19 -17.26
CA LEU A 271 3.01 -24.16 -18.32
C LEU A 271 4.10 -23.97 -19.38
N ARG A 272 4.83 -25.04 -19.69
CA ARG A 272 5.96 -25.05 -20.63
C ARG A 272 5.67 -26.06 -21.73
N VAL A 273 5.19 -25.56 -22.87
CA VAL A 273 4.91 -26.39 -24.05
C VAL A 273 6.21 -26.89 -24.65
N ALA A 274 6.31 -28.19 -24.94
CA ALA A 274 7.53 -28.77 -25.48
C ALA A 274 7.80 -28.32 -26.94
N PRO A 275 9.07 -28.15 -27.37
CA PRO A 275 9.43 -27.52 -28.65
C PRO A 275 8.84 -28.13 -29.92
N THR A 276 8.32 -29.36 -29.86
CA THR A 276 7.77 -30.11 -31.00
C THR A 276 6.25 -30.17 -31.04
N VAL A 277 5.52 -29.75 -30.00
CA VAL A 277 4.06 -29.94 -29.87
C VAL A 277 3.28 -29.30 -31.03
N TRP A 278 3.70 -28.11 -31.47
CA TRP A 278 3.07 -27.40 -32.59
C TRP A 278 3.08 -28.18 -33.92
N ARG A 279 3.96 -29.18 -34.09
CA ARG A 279 4.03 -30.01 -35.31
C ARG A 279 2.90 -31.03 -35.41
N THR A 280 2.30 -31.39 -34.28
CA THR A 280 1.25 -32.42 -34.17
C THR A 280 -0.04 -31.91 -33.54
N SER A 281 -0.06 -30.65 -33.08
CA SER A 281 -1.23 -30.00 -32.50
C SER A 281 -2.29 -29.70 -33.56
N SER A 282 -3.55 -30.02 -33.29
CA SER A 282 -4.70 -29.56 -34.07
C SER A 282 -4.98 -28.07 -33.91
N ARG A 283 -4.48 -27.44 -32.83
CA ARG A 283 -4.52 -26.00 -32.59
C ARG A 283 -3.17 -25.36 -32.88
N THR A 284 -3.14 -24.46 -33.85
CA THR A 284 -1.97 -23.69 -34.28
C THR A 284 -2.09 -22.24 -33.82
N ASP A 285 -2.19 -22.05 -32.50
CA ASP A 285 -2.28 -20.74 -31.87
C ASP A 285 -1.23 -20.60 -30.73
N TYR A 286 -1.33 -19.56 -29.90
CA TYR A 286 -0.40 -19.33 -28.79
C TYR A 286 -0.31 -20.50 -27.79
N SER A 287 -1.34 -21.34 -27.67
CA SER A 287 -1.31 -22.56 -26.83
C SER A 287 -0.31 -23.62 -27.31
N ALA A 288 0.12 -23.57 -28.57
CA ALA A 288 1.13 -24.48 -29.14
C ALA A 288 2.56 -23.90 -29.12
N TRP A 289 2.74 -22.65 -28.70
CA TRP A 289 4.05 -21.99 -28.70
C TRP A 289 4.95 -22.48 -27.54
N PRO A 290 6.15 -23.03 -27.81
CA PRO A 290 7.07 -23.42 -26.76
C PRO A 290 7.73 -22.22 -26.07
N ALA A 291 8.17 -22.39 -24.82
CA ALA A 291 8.95 -21.38 -24.11
C ALA A 291 10.33 -21.19 -24.78
N ARG A 292 10.70 -19.93 -25.08
CA ARG A 292 11.97 -19.56 -25.77
C ARG A 292 12.73 -18.45 -25.01
N GLY A 293 14.00 -18.21 -25.38
CA GLY A 293 14.84 -17.14 -24.85
C GLY A 293 15.81 -17.53 -23.72
N ASP A 294 16.87 -16.71 -23.56
CA ASP A 294 18.00 -16.94 -22.66
C ASP A 294 17.65 -16.93 -21.16
N ARG A 295 16.49 -16.37 -20.79
CA ARG A 295 15.99 -16.30 -19.40
C ARG A 295 14.79 -17.20 -19.14
N ALA A 296 14.47 -18.13 -20.04
CA ALA A 296 13.34 -19.05 -19.88
C ALA A 296 13.38 -19.87 -18.57
N GLN A 297 14.54 -20.04 -17.93
CA GLN A 297 14.70 -20.77 -16.67
C GLN A 297 15.03 -19.86 -15.46
N ASP A 298 15.00 -18.53 -15.63
CA ASP A 298 15.27 -17.55 -14.58
C ASP A 298 14.08 -17.46 -13.61
N ALA A 299 14.04 -18.35 -12.61
CA ALA A 299 12.93 -18.47 -11.67
C ALA A 299 12.72 -17.20 -10.82
N GLU A 300 13.74 -16.34 -10.65
CA GLU A 300 13.59 -15.08 -9.93
C GLU A 300 12.90 -14.03 -10.80
N LEU A 301 13.35 -13.84 -12.04
CA LEU A 301 12.67 -13.02 -13.06
C LEU A 301 11.21 -13.44 -13.24
N LEU A 302 10.96 -14.73 -13.39
CA LEU A 302 9.61 -15.26 -13.59
C LEU A 302 8.70 -15.01 -12.38
N ARG A 303 9.23 -15.15 -11.15
CA ARG A 303 8.49 -14.79 -9.93
C ARG A 303 8.18 -13.29 -9.87
N ARG A 304 9.13 -12.41 -10.24
CA ARG A 304 8.89 -10.96 -10.32
C ARG A 304 7.81 -10.63 -11.36
N ALA A 305 7.88 -11.22 -12.56
CA ALA A 305 6.90 -11.01 -13.62
C ALA A 305 5.47 -11.42 -13.19
N LEU A 306 5.31 -12.59 -12.56
CA LEU A 306 4.03 -13.05 -12.04
C LEU A 306 3.49 -12.17 -10.90
N ALA A 307 4.36 -11.76 -9.97
CA ALA A 307 3.98 -10.86 -8.88
C ALA A 307 3.52 -9.49 -9.40
N VAL A 308 4.24 -8.93 -10.39
CA VAL A 308 3.86 -7.67 -11.05
C VAL A 308 2.56 -7.80 -11.84
N TRP A 309 2.32 -8.93 -12.52
CA TRP A 309 1.03 -9.16 -13.17
C TRP A 309 -0.12 -9.20 -12.17
N ALA A 310 0.01 -9.97 -11.08
CA ALA A 310 -1.07 -10.08 -10.11
C ALA A 310 -1.30 -8.81 -9.27
N ARG A 311 -0.25 -8.01 -9.04
CA ARG A 311 -0.37 -6.68 -8.44
C ARG A 311 0.71 -5.73 -8.97
N PRO A 312 0.41 -4.93 -10.01
CA PRO A 312 1.32 -3.90 -10.49
C PRO A 312 1.62 -2.89 -9.37
N GLY A 313 2.91 -2.59 -9.18
CA GLY A 313 3.35 -1.51 -8.30
C GLY A 313 3.00 -0.14 -8.89
N LYS A 314 3.00 0.92 -8.07
CA LYS A 314 2.70 2.29 -8.52
C LYS A 314 3.66 2.82 -9.60
N GLU A 315 4.86 2.25 -9.68
CA GLU A 315 5.92 2.58 -10.63
C GLU A 315 5.86 1.73 -11.92
N VAL A 316 4.95 0.74 -11.98
CA VAL A 316 4.78 -0.12 -13.16
C VAL A 316 3.83 0.55 -14.14
N VAL A 317 4.29 0.76 -15.37
CA VAL A 317 3.46 1.27 -16.46
C VAL A 317 2.57 0.14 -16.97
N VAL A 318 1.26 0.23 -16.73
CA VAL A 318 0.29 -0.77 -17.21
C VAL A 318 -0.40 -0.27 -18.47
N SER A 319 -0.33 -1.03 -19.56
CA SER A 319 -1.06 -0.77 -20.80
C SER A 319 -1.95 -1.96 -21.16
N ALA A 320 -3.09 -1.72 -21.80
CA ALA A 320 -3.98 -2.79 -22.24
C ALA A 320 -4.65 -2.43 -23.57
N THR A 321 -4.60 -3.35 -24.53
CA THR A 321 -5.40 -3.29 -25.75
C THR A 321 -6.88 -3.08 -25.38
N PRO A 322 -7.62 -2.15 -26.02
CA PRO A 322 -9.02 -1.88 -25.68
C PRO A 322 -9.89 -3.14 -25.59
N GLY A 323 -10.66 -3.26 -24.50
CA GLY A 323 -11.49 -4.44 -24.23
C GLY A 323 -10.74 -5.66 -23.68
N THR A 324 -9.45 -5.54 -23.32
CA THR A 324 -8.68 -6.59 -22.64
C THR A 324 -8.71 -6.37 -21.12
N PRO A 325 -9.08 -7.36 -20.30
CA PRO A 325 -8.95 -7.27 -18.85
C PRO A 325 -7.47 -7.13 -18.44
N SER A 326 -7.19 -6.26 -17.47
CA SER A 326 -5.86 -6.07 -16.85
C SER A 326 -5.71 -6.72 -15.46
N GLY A 327 -6.67 -7.58 -15.08
CA GLY A 327 -6.65 -8.29 -13.79
C GLY A 327 -5.56 -9.37 -13.68
N PRO A 328 -5.39 -10.00 -12.51
CA PRO A 328 -4.43 -11.07 -12.27
C PRO A 328 -4.63 -12.28 -13.22
N PRO A 329 -3.64 -13.17 -13.35
CA PRO A 329 -3.84 -14.45 -14.04
C PRO A 329 -4.91 -15.30 -13.32
N MET A 330 -5.72 -16.04 -14.08
CA MET A 330 -6.82 -16.87 -13.54
C MET A 330 -6.37 -18.28 -13.12
N GLY A 331 -5.11 -18.62 -13.34
CA GLY A 331 -4.44 -19.90 -13.08
C GLY A 331 -3.00 -19.82 -13.60
N PRO A 332 -2.20 -20.90 -13.47
CA PRO A 332 -0.81 -20.91 -13.94
C PRO A 332 -0.69 -20.60 -15.45
N PRO A 333 -0.07 -19.47 -15.84
CA PRO A 333 0.02 -19.10 -17.24
C PRO A 333 1.12 -19.90 -17.95
N GLN A 334 1.02 -19.97 -19.28
CA GLN A 334 2.04 -20.52 -20.15
C GLN A 334 3.15 -19.52 -20.39
N LEU A 335 4.41 -19.98 -20.32
CA LEU A 335 5.57 -19.18 -20.71
C LEU A 335 5.79 -19.29 -22.22
N LEU A 336 5.72 -18.16 -22.92
CA LEU A 336 6.02 -18.09 -24.36
C LEU A 336 7.48 -17.69 -24.60
N PHE A 337 7.99 -16.75 -23.81
CA PHE A 337 9.36 -16.25 -23.93
C PHE A 337 9.83 -15.63 -22.61
N ALA A 338 11.10 -15.81 -22.27
CA ALA A 338 11.79 -14.91 -21.36
C ALA A 338 13.23 -14.71 -21.81
N GLY A 339 13.64 -13.47 -22.01
CA GLY A 339 14.98 -13.18 -22.52
C GLY A 339 15.33 -11.71 -22.58
N THR A 340 16.59 -11.44 -22.89
CA THR A 340 17.15 -10.09 -22.91
C THR A 340 16.97 -9.44 -24.28
N VAL A 341 16.22 -8.33 -24.36
CA VAL A 341 15.88 -7.65 -25.62
C VAL A 341 16.18 -6.15 -25.50
N ASP A 342 17.08 -5.65 -26.37
CA ASP A 342 17.64 -4.30 -26.24
C ASP A 342 18.22 -4.06 -24.83
N GLN A 343 17.79 -2.99 -24.16
CA GLN A 343 18.17 -2.60 -22.80
C GLN A 343 17.19 -3.11 -21.73
N ALA A 344 16.28 -4.02 -22.10
CA ALA A 344 15.29 -4.62 -21.21
C ALA A 344 15.43 -6.14 -21.09
N VAL A 345 14.88 -6.69 -20.02
CA VAL A 345 14.57 -8.12 -19.88
C VAL A 345 13.06 -8.25 -20.06
N VAL A 346 12.64 -9.13 -20.98
CA VAL A 346 11.24 -9.24 -21.42
C VAL A 346 10.73 -10.65 -21.17
N VAL A 347 9.52 -10.76 -20.60
CA VAL A 347 8.80 -12.02 -20.38
C VAL A 347 7.44 -11.94 -21.08
N LEU A 348 7.11 -12.92 -21.91
CA LEU A 348 5.80 -13.11 -22.53
C LEU A 348 5.11 -14.32 -21.91
N LEU A 349 3.91 -14.09 -21.37
CA LEU A 349 3.05 -15.08 -20.74
C LEU A 349 1.69 -15.15 -21.45
N TYR A 350 1.00 -16.29 -21.36
CA TYR A 350 -0.32 -16.50 -21.96
C TYR A 350 -1.24 -17.25 -20.98
N ASP A 351 -2.42 -16.72 -20.67
CA ASP A 351 -3.38 -17.34 -19.72
C ASP A 351 -4.53 -18.11 -20.41
N GLY A 352 -4.39 -18.42 -21.70
CA GLY A 352 -5.45 -19.02 -22.51
C GLY A 352 -6.40 -18.00 -23.13
N LEU A 353 -6.55 -16.81 -22.55
CA LEU A 353 -7.37 -15.73 -23.09
C LEU A 353 -6.53 -14.63 -23.74
N ARG A 354 -5.49 -14.16 -23.06
CA ARG A 354 -4.67 -12.98 -23.41
C ARG A 354 -3.18 -13.27 -23.27
N VAL A 355 -2.39 -12.58 -24.09
CA VAL A 355 -0.93 -12.51 -23.92
C VAL A 355 -0.60 -11.30 -23.06
N VAL A 356 0.28 -11.51 -22.09
CA VAL A 356 0.80 -10.47 -21.19
C VAL A 356 2.31 -10.37 -21.36
N ARG A 357 2.79 -9.16 -21.55
CA ARG A 357 4.20 -8.82 -21.69
C ARG A 357 4.64 -8.06 -20.44
N TYR A 358 5.59 -8.61 -19.71
CA TYR A 358 6.35 -7.90 -18.70
C TYR A 358 7.69 -7.46 -19.30
N ALA A 359 8.13 -6.24 -19.00
CA ALA A 359 9.46 -5.76 -19.37
C ALA A 359 10.05 -4.91 -18.24
N GLU A 360 11.24 -5.27 -17.76
CA GLU A 360 12.03 -4.46 -16.82
C GLU A 360 13.35 -4.01 -17.47
N PRO A 361 13.95 -2.87 -17.08
CA PRO A 361 15.31 -2.54 -17.52
C PRO A 361 16.31 -3.64 -17.15
N ARG A 362 17.42 -3.75 -17.88
CA ARG A 362 18.54 -4.65 -17.51
C ARG A 362 19.10 -4.37 -16.11
N ASN A 363 19.04 -3.11 -15.67
CA ASN A 363 19.63 -2.62 -14.42
C ASN A 363 18.53 -2.09 -13.50
N GLY A 364 17.97 -2.96 -12.66
CA GLY A 364 16.90 -2.64 -11.71
C GLY A 364 15.50 -2.63 -12.33
N THR A 365 14.49 -2.40 -11.49
CA THR A 365 13.06 -2.59 -11.82
C THR A 365 12.28 -1.29 -12.05
N ALA A 366 12.92 -0.12 -11.87
CA ALA A 366 12.26 1.18 -12.01
C ALA A 366 11.88 1.45 -13.47
N GLY A 367 10.61 1.77 -13.73
CA GLY A 367 10.10 1.91 -15.10
C GLY A 367 9.76 0.58 -15.79
N ALA A 368 9.57 -0.50 -15.03
CA ALA A 368 9.01 -1.72 -15.58
C ALA A 368 7.62 -1.49 -16.19
N ALA A 369 7.31 -2.21 -17.26
CA ALA A 369 6.06 -2.13 -18.00
C ALA A 369 5.33 -3.49 -18.01
N LEU A 370 4.00 -3.43 -18.10
CA LEU A 370 3.11 -4.58 -18.18
C LEU A 370 2.02 -4.32 -19.23
N ASP A 371 2.16 -4.96 -20.40
CA ASP A 371 1.27 -4.77 -21.55
C ASP A 371 0.35 -5.99 -21.74
N PHE A 372 -0.96 -5.76 -21.83
CA PHE A 372 -1.99 -6.78 -22.01
C PHE A 372 -2.59 -6.73 -23.42
N ALA A 373 -2.66 -7.86 -24.13
CA ALA A 373 -3.30 -7.92 -25.45
C ALA A 373 -4.29 -9.08 -25.62
N ARG A 374 -5.28 -8.86 -26.48
CA ARG A 374 -6.65 -9.38 -26.37
C ARG A 374 -6.85 -10.81 -25.84
N THR A 375 -6.40 -11.94 -26.39
CA THR A 375 -5.98 -12.37 -27.74
C THR A 375 -6.85 -13.57 -28.20
N ASP A 376 -8.14 -13.59 -27.87
CA ASP A 376 -9.06 -14.69 -28.17
C ASP A 376 -9.32 -14.89 -29.67
N GLY A 377 -9.76 -16.10 -30.04
CA GLY A 377 -9.99 -16.48 -31.45
C GLY A 377 -8.73 -16.53 -32.32
N ALA A 378 -7.54 -16.54 -31.72
CA ALA A 378 -6.28 -16.64 -32.46
C ALA A 378 -6.15 -17.99 -33.19
N THR A 379 -5.54 -17.94 -34.37
CA THR A 379 -5.32 -19.05 -35.31
C THR A 379 -3.91 -18.94 -35.91
N ALA A 380 -3.46 -19.90 -36.74
CA ALA A 380 -2.16 -19.80 -37.44
C ALA A 380 -1.99 -18.47 -38.18
N ASP A 381 -3.09 -17.92 -38.70
CA ASP A 381 -3.15 -16.67 -39.44
C ASP A 381 -2.89 -15.41 -38.60
N THR A 382 -3.16 -15.47 -37.30
CA THR A 382 -3.17 -14.30 -36.38
C THR A 382 -2.28 -14.48 -35.15
N ALA A 383 -1.77 -15.69 -34.93
CA ALA A 383 -0.73 -16.05 -33.98
C ALA A 383 0.62 -16.22 -34.69
N THR A 384 0.99 -15.27 -35.55
CA THR A 384 2.23 -15.31 -36.36
C THR A 384 3.42 -14.62 -35.69
N ALA A 385 3.20 -13.60 -34.86
CA ALA A 385 4.24 -12.87 -34.15
C ALA A 385 3.72 -12.10 -32.91
N LEU A 386 4.63 -11.75 -31.99
CA LEU A 386 4.40 -10.89 -30.82
C LEU A 386 5.51 -9.85 -30.68
N VAL A 387 5.20 -8.63 -30.24
CA VAL A 387 6.18 -7.53 -30.12
C VAL A 387 7.01 -7.65 -28.83
N LEU A 388 8.33 -7.79 -28.95
CA LEU A 388 9.30 -7.90 -27.86
C LEU A 388 9.93 -6.58 -27.42
N SER A 389 10.08 -5.59 -28.31
CA SER A 389 10.55 -4.25 -27.93
C SER A 389 10.10 -3.18 -28.92
N ARG A 390 10.07 -1.94 -28.43
CA ARG A 390 9.85 -0.70 -29.20
C ARG A 390 10.85 0.33 -28.68
N VAL A 391 11.91 0.58 -29.43
CA VAL A 391 13.03 1.45 -29.00
C VAL A 391 13.50 2.25 -30.20
N ASP A 392 13.59 3.58 -30.06
CA ASP A 392 14.10 4.50 -31.08
C ASP A 392 13.47 4.32 -32.48
N GLY A 393 12.15 4.13 -32.51
CA GLY A 393 11.38 3.89 -33.74
C GLY A 393 11.53 2.48 -34.34
N ASN A 394 12.37 1.62 -33.76
CA ASN A 394 12.52 0.22 -34.16
C ASN A 394 11.62 -0.70 -33.32
N VAL A 395 11.23 -1.82 -33.92
CA VAL A 395 10.43 -2.88 -33.30
C VAL A 395 11.18 -4.21 -33.45
N ARG A 396 11.12 -5.06 -32.41
CA ARG A 396 11.49 -6.49 -32.53
C ARG A 396 10.30 -7.38 -32.24
N TYR A 397 10.28 -8.53 -32.90
CA TYR A 397 9.20 -9.49 -32.81
C TYR A 397 9.74 -10.87 -32.43
N LEU A 398 8.95 -11.61 -31.66
CA LEU A 398 9.03 -13.05 -31.53
C LEU A 398 8.10 -13.67 -32.58
N THR A 399 8.61 -14.42 -33.53
CA THR A 399 7.80 -15.14 -34.53
C THR A 399 7.26 -16.45 -33.96
N ALA A 400 6.18 -16.96 -34.56
CA ALA A 400 5.63 -18.28 -34.25
C ALA A 400 6.63 -19.41 -34.59
N PRO A 401 6.55 -20.57 -33.91
CA PRO A 401 7.54 -21.65 -34.08
C PRO A 401 7.49 -22.35 -35.44
N TRP A 402 6.42 -22.15 -36.23
CA TRP A 402 6.27 -22.64 -37.60
C TRP A 402 6.73 -21.63 -38.67
N VAL A 403 7.15 -20.42 -38.29
CA VAL A 403 7.71 -19.42 -39.21
C VAL A 403 9.14 -19.82 -39.55
N THR A 404 9.38 -20.10 -40.82
CA THR A 404 10.69 -20.51 -41.37
C THR A 404 11.41 -19.36 -42.07
N GLY A 405 10.71 -18.28 -42.43
CA GLY A 405 11.27 -17.09 -43.05
C GLY A 405 10.57 -15.81 -42.62
N ALA A 406 11.33 -14.73 -42.52
CA ALA A 406 10.81 -13.39 -42.28
C ALA A 406 11.50 -12.39 -43.21
N ALA A 407 10.76 -11.42 -43.74
CA ALA A 407 11.30 -10.35 -44.57
C ALA A 407 10.58 -9.02 -44.28
N LEU A 408 11.30 -7.90 -44.39
CA LEU A 408 10.76 -6.54 -44.24
C LEU A 408 10.39 -5.96 -45.60
N ARG A 409 9.21 -5.34 -45.69
CA ARG A 409 8.70 -4.68 -46.89
C ARG A 409 8.20 -3.28 -46.58
N ASP A 410 8.45 -2.33 -47.48
CA ASP A 410 7.74 -1.04 -47.51
C ASP A 410 6.49 -1.19 -48.40
N LEU A 411 5.30 -0.96 -47.83
CA LEU A 411 4.04 -1.07 -48.58
C LEU A 411 3.88 0.02 -49.64
N LEU A 412 4.51 1.19 -49.46
CA LEU A 412 4.44 2.27 -50.46
C LEU A 412 5.32 1.99 -51.69
N LYS A 413 6.17 0.97 -51.60
CA LYS A 413 7.08 0.54 -52.66
C LYS A 413 6.83 -0.92 -53.06
N PRO A 414 5.66 -1.23 -53.65
CA PRO A 414 5.24 -2.61 -53.89
C PRO A 414 6.14 -3.38 -54.89
N GLY A 415 6.93 -2.65 -55.70
CA GLY A 415 7.89 -3.23 -56.63
C GLY A 415 9.33 -3.41 -56.10
N GLU A 416 9.65 -2.93 -54.88
CA GLU A 416 10.92 -3.29 -54.24
C GLU A 416 10.84 -4.73 -53.70
N GLU A 417 11.95 -5.48 -53.78
CA GLU A 417 12.04 -6.81 -53.17
C GLU A 417 12.07 -6.71 -51.63
N PRO A 418 11.51 -7.69 -50.90
CA PRO A 418 11.46 -7.64 -49.45
C PRO A 418 12.82 -8.02 -48.85
N THR A 419 13.34 -7.22 -47.94
CA THR A 419 14.64 -7.43 -47.29
C THR A 419 14.56 -8.62 -46.32
N ALA A 420 15.23 -9.73 -46.64
CA ALA A 420 15.25 -10.92 -45.78
C ALA A 420 15.83 -10.63 -44.39
N LEU A 421 15.18 -11.15 -43.35
CA LEU A 421 15.55 -10.96 -41.94
C LEU A 421 16.09 -12.26 -41.36
N LYS A 422 17.30 -12.22 -40.80
CA LYS A 422 17.89 -13.36 -40.11
C LYS A 422 17.31 -13.50 -38.71
N LEU A 423 16.40 -14.45 -38.51
CA LEU A 423 15.87 -14.80 -37.19
C LEU A 423 16.97 -15.40 -36.29
N THR A 424 16.87 -15.16 -34.99
CA THR A 424 17.65 -15.89 -33.97
C THR A 424 17.13 -17.33 -33.81
N PRO A 425 17.86 -18.23 -33.13
CA PRO A 425 17.37 -19.58 -32.81
C PRO A 425 16.03 -19.60 -32.03
N ASP A 426 15.74 -18.55 -31.26
CA ASP A 426 14.48 -18.37 -30.53
C ASP A 426 13.33 -17.81 -31.41
N GLY A 427 13.57 -17.53 -32.68
CA GLY A 427 12.60 -16.88 -33.58
C GLY A 427 12.48 -15.38 -33.37
N VAL A 428 13.48 -14.71 -32.81
CA VAL A 428 13.47 -13.25 -32.62
C VAL A 428 13.99 -12.55 -33.87
N THR A 429 13.31 -11.50 -34.33
CA THR A 429 13.77 -10.67 -35.45
C THR A 429 14.95 -9.77 -35.08
N PRO A 430 15.78 -9.33 -36.04
CA PRO A 430 16.56 -8.11 -35.89
C PRO A 430 15.64 -6.90 -35.61
N PRO A 431 16.18 -5.75 -35.16
CA PRO A 431 15.42 -4.51 -35.17
C PRO A 431 14.94 -4.21 -36.60
N VAL A 432 13.65 -3.96 -36.75
CA VAL A 432 13.07 -3.44 -38.00
C VAL A 432 12.44 -2.09 -37.74
N LEU A 433 12.42 -1.24 -38.76
CA LEU A 433 11.77 0.06 -38.67
C LEU A 433 10.28 -0.14 -38.36
N GLY A 434 9.78 0.52 -37.32
CA GLY A 434 8.36 0.59 -37.03
C GLY A 434 7.66 1.59 -37.96
N PRO A 435 6.37 1.42 -38.24
CA PRO A 435 5.60 2.42 -38.97
C PRO A 435 5.63 3.76 -38.21
N ALA A 436 5.92 4.84 -38.94
CA ALA A 436 6.14 6.16 -38.36
C ALA A 436 4.92 6.63 -37.55
N PRO A 437 5.08 7.05 -36.28
CA PRO A 437 3.95 7.34 -35.40
C PRO A 437 3.17 8.62 -35.78
N SER A 438 3.81 9.55 -36.49
CA SER A 438 3.20 10.76 -37.06
C SER A 438 4.17 11.43 -38.05
N GLY A 439 3.69 11.87 -39.21
CA GLY A 439 4.48 12.55 -40.24
C GLY A 439 3.89 12.36 -41.63
N ASP A 440 4.59 12.85 -42.66
CA ASP A 440 4.24 12.55 -44.05
C ASP A 440 4.45 11.07 -44.34
N CYS A 441 3.40 10.40 -44.82
CA CYS A 441 3.41 8.97 -45.13
C CYS A 441 4.26 8.69 -46.39
N THR A 442 5.56 8.57 -46.17
CA THR A 442 6.61 8.38 -47.20
C THR A 442 7.17 6.96 -47.24
N SER A 443 6.92 6.17 -46.19
CA SER A 443 7.13 4.72 -46.13
C SER A 443 6.14 4.08 -45.15
N TRP A 444 5.86 2.79 -45.30
CA TRP A 444 5.13 2.01 -44.30
C TRP A 444 5.67 0.58 -44.18
N SER A 445 6.31 0.27 -43.06
CA SER A 445 6.93 -1.04 -42.82
C SER A 445 5.92 -2.13 -42.46
N ALA A 446 6.03 -3.26 -43.14
CA ALA A 446 5.31 -4.50 -42.87
C ALA A 446 6.26 -5.71 -42.95
N LEU A 447 5.94 -6.77 -42.20
CA LEU A 447 6.66 -8.04 -42.20
C LEU A 447 5.94 -9.07 -43.06
N SER A 448 6.64 -9.66 -44.01
CA SER A 448 6.24 -10.91 -44.65
C SER A 448 6.77 -12.06 -43.81
N LEU A 449 5.87 -12.87 -43.23
CA LEU A 449 6.19 -14.04 -42.41
C LEU A 449 5.79 -15.30 -43.18
N THR A 450 6.77 -16.13 -43.52
CA THR A 450 6.58 -17.38 -44.26
C THR A 450 6.68 -18.56 -43.29
N GLY A 451 5.67 -19.42 -43.30
CA GLY A 451 5.55 -20.59 -42.45
C GLY A 451 4.33 -21.41 -42.86
N ASP A 452 4.20 -22.64 -42.35
CA ASP A 452 2.96 -23.47 -42.48
C ASP A 452 2.31 -23.56 -43.89
N GLY A 453 3.11 -23.40 -44.95
CA GLY A 453 2.65 -23.43 -46.35
C GLY A 453 2.17 -22.09 -46.93
N ALA A 454 2.15 -21.00 -46.14
CA ALA A 454 1.67 -19.68 -46.53
C ALA A 454 2.70 -18.57 -46.25
N THR A 455 2.53 -17.40 -46.88
CA THR A 455 3.24 -16.17 -46.53
C THR A 455 2.22 -15.12 -46.13
N ARG A 456 2.31 -14.64 -44.90
CA ARG A 456 1.35 -13.69 -44.32
C ARG A 456 2.01 -12.34 -44.13
N LEU A 457 1.36 -11.31 -44.62
CA LEU A 457 1.80 -9.93 -44.43
C LEU A 457 1.21 -9.40 -43.12
N VAL A 458 2.04 -8.94 -42.21
CA VAL A 458 1.61 -8.34 -40.93
C VAL A 458 2.22 -6.97 -40.73
N THR A 459 1.50 -6.08 -40.06
CA THR A 459 2.01 -4.75 -39.72
C THR A 459 1.76 -4.41 -38.26
N ASP A 460 2.59 -3.53 -37.76
CA ASP A 460 2.44 -2.96 -36.44
C ASP A 460 1.38 -1.86 -36.42
N LEU A 461 0.41 -1.97 -35.51
CA LEU A 461 -0.60 -0.94 -35.24
C LEU A 461 -0.54 -0.44 -33.78
N GLY A 462 0.65 -0.44 -33.15
CA GLY A 462 0.87 0.03 -31.79
C GLY A 462 0.49 -0.96 -30.68
N GLU A 463 0.00 -2.15 -31.04
CA GLU A 463 -0.42 -3.21 -30.11
C GLU A 463 0.71 -4.22 -29.84
N LEU A 464 0.52 -5.15 -28.89
CA LEU A 464 1.46 -6.26 -28.66
C LEU A 464 1.43 -7.31 -29.79
N THR A 465 0.26 -7.48 -30.42
CA THR A 465 0.05 -8.41 -31.54
C THR A 465 -0.08 -7.61 -32.83
N PRO A 466 0.78 -7.83 -33.85
CA PRO A 466 0.66 -7.15 -35.13
C PRO A 466 -0.62 -7.58 -35.86
N ALA A 467 -1.15 -6.71 -36.72
CA ALA A 467 -2.35 -6.97 -37.50
C ALA A 467 -1.99 -7.62 -38.84
N ARG A 468 -2.71 -8.69 -39.22
CA ARG A 468 -2.60 -9.30 -40.56
C ARG A 468 -3.20 -8.38 -41.61
N LEU A 469 -2.50 -8.18 -42.71
CA LEU A 469 -2.97 -7.47 -43.89
C LEU A 469 -3.44 -8.49 -44.93
N THR A 470 -4.69 -8.34 -45.38
CA THR A 470 -5.31 -9.21 -46.40
C THR A 470 -5.85 -8.37 -47.57
N SER A 471 -6.11 -9.01 -48.70
CA SER A 471 -6.79 -8.43 -49.85
C SER A 471 -8.04 -9.24 -50.22
N GLY A 472 -8.92 -8.67 -51.06
CA GLY A 472 -10.06 -9.37 -51.64
C GLY A 472 -11.39 -9.09 -50.93
N ALA A 473 -12.48 -9.65 -51.46
CA ALA A 473 -13.82 -9.35 -50.97
C ALA A 473 -14.04 -9.79 -49.50
N PRO A 474 -14.85 -9.07 -48.70
CA PRO A 474 -15.24 -9.53 -47.37
C PRO A 474 -15.83 -10.96 -47.41
N GLY A 475 -15.34 -11.85 -46.55
CA GLY A 475 -15.69 -13.28 -46.56
C GLY A 475 -14.87 -14.15 -47.54
N ALA A 476 -14.09 -13.54 -48.43
CA ALA A 476 -13.16 -14.21 -49.36
C ALA A 476 -11.79 -13.49 -49.35
N ALA A 477 -11.37 -13.03 -48.17
CA ALA A 477 -10.10 -12.37 -47.97
C ALA A 477 -8.94 -13.37 -48.03
N ARG A 478 -7.82 -12.97 -48.64
CA ARG A 478 -6.64 -13.80 -48.87
C ARG A 478 -5.35 -13.07 -48.50
N ASP A 479 -4.27 -13.82 -48.33
CA ASP A 479 -2.96 -13.25 -48.01
C ASP A 479 -2.39 -12.43 -49.16
N VAL A 480 -1.77 -11.30 -48.80
CA VAL A 480 -1.14 -10.38 -49.73
C VAL A 480 0.21 -10.95 -50.18
N THR A 481 0.21 -11.58 -51.34
CA THR A 481 1.39 -12.27 -51.91
C THR A 481 1.68 -11.85 -53.34
N GLU A 482 0.68 -11.42 -54.10
CA GLU A 482 0.83 -11.00 -55.49
C GLU A 482 1.12 -9.51 -55.66
N ALA A 483 1.83 -9.16 -56.74
CA ALA A 483 2.16 -7.77 -57.08
C ALA A 483 0.92 -6.86 -57.24
N ALA A 484 -0.22 -7.41 -57.68
CA ALA A 484 -1.48 -6.68 -57.77
C ALA A 484 -1.95 -6.19 -56.40
N GLU A 485 -1.91 -7.06 -55.39
CA GLU A 485 -2.41 -6.86 -54.04
C GLU A 485 -1.50 -5.92 -53.25
N LEU A 486 -0.19 -6.08 -53.42
CA LEU A 486 0.81 -5.11 -52.95
C LEU A 486 0.59 -3.74 -53.58
N GLY A 487 0.27 -3.71 -54.88
CA GLY A 487 -0.11 -2.50 -55.60
C GLY A 487 -1.45 -1.89 -55.16
N GLU A 488 -2.32 -2.62 -54.46
CA GLU A 488 -3.52 -2.08 -53.82
C GLU A 488 -3.18 -1.49 -52.44
N TRP A 489 -2.38 -2.22 -51.65
CA TRP A 489 -1.89 -1.77 -50.34
C TRP A 489 -1.05 -0.50 -50.41
N SER A 490 -0.26 -0.29 -51.46
CA SER A 490 0.50 0.95 -51.65
C SER A 490 -0.38 2.21 -51.75
N LYS A 491 -1.66 2.05 -52.12
CA LYS A 491 -2.63 3.14 -52.22
C LYS A 491 -3.38 3.41 -50.91
N THR A 492 -3.32 2.49 -49.94
CA THR A 492 -4.12 2.53 -48.70
C THR A 492 -3.31 2.45 -47.41
N ALA A 493 -2.03 2.08 -47.46
CA ALA A 493 -1.17 1.96 -46.28
C ALA A 493 -1.15 3.24 -45.42
N CYS A 494 -1.20 4.42 -46.04
CA CYS A 494 -1.28 5.71 -45.34
C CYS A 494 -2.57 5.95 -44.54
N LEU A 495 -3.56 5.06 -44.62
CA LEU A 495 -4.76 5.07 -43.77
C LEU A 495 -4.57 4.24 -42.50
N LEU A 496 -3.57 3.35 -42.43
CA LEU A 496 -3.30 2.49 -41.27
C LEU A 496 -3.08 3.25 -39.94
N PRO A 497 -2.51 4.48 -39.90
CA PRO A 497 -2.51 5.30 -38.69
C PRO A 497 -3.90 5.51 -38.06
N SER A 498 -4.97 5.58 -38.88
CA SER A 498 -6.34 5.84 -38.38
C SER A 498 -6.95 4.68 -37.59
N VAL A 499 -6.35 3.49 -37.65
CA VAL A 499 -6.80 2.27 -36.95
C VAL A 499 -5.77 1.78 -35.92
N ARG A 500 -4.74 2.58 -35.63
CA ARG A 500 -3.70 2.31 -34.64
C ARG A 500 -4.27 2.29 -33.22
N SER A 501 -3.78 1.39 -32.35
CA SER A 501 -4.14 1.30 -30.92
C SER A 501 -5.63 1.03 -30.63
N HIS A 502 -6.31 0.32 -31.53
CA HIS A 502 -7.72 -0.08 -31.42
C HIS A 502 -7.93 -1.61 -31.29
N GLY A 503 -6.90 -2.39 -30.94
CA GLY A 503 -6.97 -3.85 -30.81
C GLY A 503 -7.22 -4.63 -32.10
N VAL A 504 -6.83 -4.04 -33.22
CA VAL A 504 -7.00 -4.59 -34.56
C VAL A 504 -6.19 -5.87 -34.74
N ARG A 505 -6.84 -6.96 -35.13
CA ARG A 505 -6.22 -8.26 -35.41
C ARG A 505 -5.94 -8.46 -36.91
N SER A 506 -6.77 -7.87 -37.75
CA SER A 506 -6.61 -7.88 -39.21
C SER A 506 -7.17 -6.62 -39.87
N VAL A 507 -6.60 -6.25 -41.02
CA VAL A 507 -7.13 -5.21 -41.90
C VAL A 507 -7.21 -5.78 -43.32
N ASN A 508 -8.41 -5.77 -43.89
CA ASN A 508 -8.65 -6.24 -45.25
C ASN A 508 -8.85 -5.08 -46.22
N ALA A 509 -8.04 -5.01 -47.27
CA ALA A 509 -8.20 -4.06 -48.37
C ALA A 509 -9.11 -4.65 -49.46
N PHE A 510 -10.19 -3.93 -49.79
CA PHE A 510 -11.14 -4.39 -50.80
C PHE A 510 -11.75 -3.25 -51.62
N PHE A 511 -12.17 -3.59 -52.84
CA PHE A 511 -12.85 -2.69 -53.75
C PHE A 511 -14.35 -2.93 -53.72
N LEU A 512 -15.12 -1.86 -53.74
CA LEU A 512 -16.53 -1.90 -54.09
C LEU A 512 -16.69 -1.33 -55.50
N CYS A 513 -17.18 -2.16 -56.41
CA CYS A 513 -17.76 -1.65 -57.65
C CYS A 513 -19.07 -0.94 -57.29
N GLU A 514 -19.09 0.39 -57.40
CA GLU A 514 -20.37 1.08 -57.62
C GLU A 514 -20.91 0.56 -58.95
N ALA A 515 -22.03 -0.17 -58.89
CA ALA A 515 -22.80 -0.48 -60.09
C ALA A 515 -23.10 0.86 -60.79
N ALA A 516 -22.68 0.99 -62.05
CA ALA A 516 -22.75 2.24 -62.77
C ALA A 516 -24.20 2.74 -62.78
N ALA A 517 -24.48 3.77 -61.98
CA ALA A 517 -25.82 4.34 -61.87
C ALA A 517 -26.27 4.75 -63.28
N ALA A 518 -27.31 4.06 -63.78
CA ALA A 518 -27.82 4.29 -65.12
C ALA A 518 -28.11 5.78 -65.30
N ARG A 519 -27.70 6.35 -66.44
CA ARG A 519 -27.83 7.78 -66.73
C ARG A 519 -29.31 8.22 -66.61
N GLY A 520 -29.66 8.77 -65.45
CA GLY A 520 -31.02 9.17 -65.10
C GLY A 520 -30.97 10.34 -64.13
N ARG A 521 -30.84 11.56 -64.66
CA ARG A 521 -30.77 12.78 -63.86
C ARG A 521 -32.14 13.07 -63.23
N ARG A 522 -32.26 12.98 -61.90
CA ARG A 522 -33.20 13.74 -61.05
C ARG A 522 -32.85 13.54 -59.58
N ASP A 523 -32.98 14.60 -58.80
CA ASP A 523 -32.58 14.68 -57.40
C ASP A 523 -33.45 13.77 -56.51
N GLY A 524 -32.79 13.01 -55.62
CA GLY A 524 -33.46 12.10 -54.69
C GLY A 524 -32.51 11.69 -53.56
N HIS A 525 -32.85 12.09 -52.34
CA HIS A 525 -32.05 11.78 -51.15
C HIS A 525 -32.14 10.29 -50.81
N LEU A 526 -30.99 9.60 -50.74
CA LEU A 526 -30.93 8.21 -50.26
C LEU A 526 -30.77 8.20 -48.74
N ALA A 527 -31.80 7.72 -48.02
CA ALA A 527 -31.81 7.62 -46.57
C ALA A 527 -31.16 6.32 -46.07
N VAL A 528 -30.50 6.39 -44.91
CA VAL A 528 -30.04 5.22 -44.14
C VAL A 528 -31.16 4.79 -43.18
N GLN A 529 -31.58 3.53 -43.21
CA GLN A 529 -32.48 2.96 -42.20
C GLN A 529 -31.67 2.37 -41.02
N PRO A 530 -32.02 2.67 -39.76
CA PRO A 530 -31.53 1.93 -38.61
C PRO A 530 -32.34 0.65 -38.39
N GLY A 531 -31.66 -0.46 -38.10
CA GLY A 531 -32.29 -1.68 -37.56
C GLY A 531 -32.78 -1.44 -36.12
N ARG A 532 -33.86 -2.14 -35.72
CA ARG A 532 -34.45 -2.00 -34.39
C ARG A 532 -33.68 -2.79 -33.33
N ASP A 533 -33.47 -2.16 -32.17
CA ASP A 533 -33.00 -2.81 -30.94
C ASP A 533 -34.06 -3.72 -30.30
N LEU A 534 -33.58 -4.67 -29.49
CA LEU A 534 -34.34 -5.26 -28.38
C LEU A 534 -33.45 -5.41 -27.14
N ALA A 535 -33.93 -4.90 -26.01
CA ALA A 535 -33.38 -4.97 -24.65
C ALA A 535 -31.99 -4.32 -24.44
N GLY A 536 -31.96 -3.11 -23.88
CA GLY A 536 -30.73 -2.39 -23.55
C GLY A 536 -30.17 -2.68 -22.15
N HIS A 537 -29.00 -2.12 -21.87
CA HIS A 537 -28.64 -1.40 -20.62
C HIS A 537 -27.61 -0.32 -21.01
N GLY A 538 -27.71 0.88 -20.42
CA GLY A 538 -27.07 2.09 -20.96
C GLY A 538 -25.56 2.25 -20.68
N GLY A 539 -24.85 2.81 -21.66
CA GLY A 539 -23.48 3.34 -21.56
C GLY A 539 -23.26 4.44 -22.61
N PRO A 540 -22.40 5.44 -22.37
CA PRO A 540 -22.35 6.66 -23.18
C PRO A 540 -21.78 6.42 -24.58
N GLY A 541 -22.41 6.99 -25.60
CA GLY A 541 -22.02 6.84 -27.00
C GLY A 541 -20.81 7.68 -27.38
N ALA A 542 -19.93 7.12 -28.22
CA ALA A 542 -18.84 7.85 -28.86
C ALA A 542 -19.38 8.73 -30.01
N GLY A 543 -19.13 10.03 -29.95
CA GLY A 543 -19.41 10.96 -31.05
C GLY A 543 -18.37 10.88 -32.18
N PRO A 544 -18.69 11.38 -33.38
CA PRO A 544 -17.76 11.40 -34.51
C PRO A 544 -16.63 12.43 -34.30
N VAL A 545 -15.40 12.04 -34.64
CA VAL A 545 -14.21 12.91 -34.60
C VAL A 545 -14.21 13.87 -35.81
N PRO A 546 -14.11 15.20 -35.63
CA PRO A 546 -13.92 16.14 -36.74
C PRO A 546 -12.49 16.07 -37.31
N GLY A 547 -12.37 16.02 -38.64
CA GLY A 547 -11.07 16.16 -39.33
C GLY A 547 -10.56 17.62 -39.31
N PRO A 548 -9.24 17.84 -39.50
CA PRO A 548 -8.66 19.18 -39.39
C PRO A 548 -9.03 20.07 -40.58
N GLY A 549 -9.77 21.14 -40.30
CA GLY A 549 -10.07 22.24 -41.23
C GLY A 549 -9.36 23.53 -40.83
N ARG A 550 -8.88 24.28 -41.83
CA ARG A 550 -8.01 25.47 -41.67
C ARG A 550 -8.64 26.60 -40.84
N THR A 551 -7.77 27.38 -40.21
CA THR A 551 -8.02 28.65 -39.53
C THR A 551 -8.75 29.70 -40.40
N ALA A 552 -9.84 30.25 -39.87
CA ALA A 552 -10.34 31.59 -40.13
C ALA A 552 -11.08 32.07 -38.86
N GLY A 553 -10.86 33.31 -38.40
CA GLY A 553 -11.41 33.82 -37.14
C GLY A 553 -12.71 34.61 -37.31
N GLY A 554 -13.44 34.85 -36.21
CA GLY A 554 -14.57 35.78 -36.19
C GLY A 554 -15.65 35.52 -35.11
N ALA A 555 -15.56 36.27 -34.01
CA ALA A 555 -16.63 36.72 -33.09
C ALA A 555 -17.95 35.91 -32.90
N GLY A 556 -18.19 35.52 -31.64
CA GLY A 556 -19.36 35.94 -30.81
C GLY A 556 -20.79 35.42 -31.13
N GLY A 557 -21.47 34.88 -30.12
CA GLY A 557 -22.94 34.69 -30.14
C GLY A 557 -23.45 33.64 -29.14
N GLN A 558 -24.52 33.97 -28.39
CA GLN A 558 -25.13 33.07 -27.39
C GLN A 558 -26.32 32.28 -27.97
N GLY A 559 -26.57 31.10 -27.39
CA GLY A 559 -27.90 30.66 -26.91
C GLY A 559 -29.06 30.46 -27.90
N GLY A 560 -29.57 29.23 -27.98
CA GLY A 560 -30.87 28.91 -28.57
C GLY A 560 -31.06 27.40 -28.73
N GLY A 561 -32.18 26.84 -28.31
CA GLY A 561 -32.41 25.39 -28.31
C GLY A 561 -33.73 24.96 -28.96
N LEU A 562 -33.79 23.67 -29.32
CA LEU A 562 -34.98 22.90 -29.75
C LEU A 562 -35.60 23.34 -31.11
N PRO A 563 -36.47 22.54 -31.76
CA PRO A 563 -37.04 21.24 -31.36
C PRO A 563 -36.80 20.08 -32.35
N GLY A 564 -37.25 18.87 -31.98
CA GLY A 564 -37.22 17.68 -32.83
C GLY A 564 -38.47 17.50 -33.71
N VAL A 565 -38.38 16.63 -34.72
CA VAL A 565 -39.49 16.26 -35.62
C VAL A 565 -39.64 14.74 -35.68
N ARG A 566 -40.88 14.25 -35.58
CA ARG A 566 -41.30 12.86 -35.77
C ARG A 566 -41.81 12.66 -37.22
N ALA A 567 -41.43 11.57 -37.86
CA ALA A 567 -42.15 10.93 -38.96
C ALA A 567 -41.88 9.41 -38.88
N ALA A 568 -42.87 8.53 -38.71
CA ALA A 568 -43.91 8.15 -39.69
C ALA A 568 -43.30 7.39 -40.88
N GLY A 569 -43.61 6.09 -41.00
CA GLY A 569 -42.89 5.17 -41.89
C GLY A 569 -43.64 4.81 -43.16
N ALA A 570 -42.88 4.26 -44.12
CA ALA A 570 -43.40 3.53 -45.28
C ALA A 570 -42.41 2.40 -45.64
N ALA A 571 -42.93 1.27 -46.14
CA ALA A 571 -42.13 0.12 -46.54
C ALA A 571 -41.82 0.14 -48.05
N GLY A 572 -40.63 -0.32 -48.45
CA GLY A 572 -40.22 -0.44 -49.85
C GLY A 572 -38.82 -1.05 -49.95
N ALA A 573 -38.63 -1.99 -50.88
CA ALA A 573 -37.45 -2.87 -50.89
C ALA A 573 -36.26 -2.33 -51.70
N GLY A 574 -35.05 -2.79 -51.33
CA GLY A 574 -33.81 -2.58 -52.11
C GLY A 574 -32.60 -3.26 -51.45
N ARG A 575 -32.24 -4.46 -51.92
CA ARG A 575 -31.11 -5.24 -51.37
C ARG A 575 -29.77 -4.64 -51.83
N GLY A 576 -28.81 -4.47 -50.91
CA GLY A 576 -27.46 -4.00 -51.26
C GLY A 576 -26.52 -3.66 -50.10
N ALA A 577 -26.79 -4.12 -48.87
CA ALA A 577 -25.89 -3.92 -47.74
C ALA A 577 -24.95 -5.13 -47.60
N VAL A 578 -23.63 -4.91 -47.76
CA VAL A 578 -22.62 -5.87 -47.31
C VAL A 578 -22.50 -5.71 -45.80
N GLU A 579 -23.11 -6.64 -45.07
CA GLU A 579 -23.01 -6.71 -43.62
C GLU A 579 -21.61 -7.22 -43.24
N VAL A 580 -20.82 -6.39 -42.57
CA VAL A 580 -19.49 -6.75 -42.07
C VAL A 580 -19.61 -7.02 -40.57
N PRO A 581 -19.81 -8.27 -40.12
CA PRO A 581 -19.93 -8.58 -38.71
C PRO A 581 -18.64 -8.14 -37.96
N GLY A 582 -18.82 -7.39 -36.88
CA GLY A 582 -17.74 -6.96 -36.00
C GLY A 582 -16.83 -5.82 -36.49
N GLY A 583 -16.90 -5.40 -37.76
CA GLY A 583 -15.88 -4.54 -38.37
C GLY A 583 -16.19 -3.04 -38.47
N ALA A 584 -15.14 -2.21 -38.40
CA ALA A 584 -15.18 -0.81 -38.81
C ALA A 584 -14.80 -0.66 -40.29
N VAL A 585 -15.39 0.32 -40.98
CA VAL A 585 -15.20 0.54 -42.42
C VAL A 585 -14.71 1.96 -42.70
N VAL A 586 -13.46 2.09 -43.17
CA VAL A 586 -12.88 3.36 -43.63
C VAL A 586 -13.05 3.47 -45.15
N ARG A 587 -13.52 4.62 -45.66
CA ARG A 587 -13.77 4.85 -47.11
C ARG A 587 -12.91 5.99 -47.64
N THR A 588 -12.20 5.75 -48.74
CA THR A 588 -11.59 6.83 -49.55
C THR A 588 -12.52 7.25 -50.69
N GLY A 589 -12.51 8.55 -51.03
CA GLY A 589 -13.31 9.12 -52.11
C GLY A 589 -12.46 9.44 -53.34
N GLY A 590 -12.74 8.77 -54.46
CA GLY A 590 -12.13 9.05 -55.77
C GLY A 590 -13.09 8.64 -56.88
N ARG A 591 -13.25 9.47 -57.92
CA ARG A 591 -14.42 9.49 -58.83
C ARG A 591 -14.72 8.21 -59.64
N GLN A 592 -13.91 7.15 -59.56
CA GLN A 592 -14.17 5.89 -60.29
C GLN A 592 -13.79 4.59 -59.54
N ARG A 593 -13.10 4.63 -58.40
CA ARG A 593 -12.79 3.45 -57.56
C ARG A 593 -12.69 3.87 -56.09
N ALA A 594 -13.58 3.35 -55.24
CA ALA A 594 -13.49 3.52 -53.79
C ALA A 594 -12.86 2.26 -53.17
N VAL A 595 -11.72 2.42 -52.51
CA VAL A 595 -11.13 1.35 -51.68
C VAL A 595 -11.70 1.49 -50.27
N ARG A 596 -12.02 0.36 -49.65
CA ARG A 596 -12.42 0.32 -48.24
C ARG A 596 -11.49 -0.60 -47.47
N LEU A 597 -11.24 -0.22 -46.21
CA LEU A 597 -10.59 -1.07 -45.22
C LEU A 597 -11.68 -1.64 -44.31
N ALA A 598 -11.75 -2.97 -44.20
CA ALA A 598 -12.50 -3.64 -43.14
C ALA A 598 -11.54 -4.03 -42.01
N VAL A 599 -11.89 -3.66 -40.78
CA VAL A 599 -11.05 -3.84 -39.59
C VAL A 599 -11.61 -4.96 -38.73
N GLY A 600 -10.84 -6.04 -38.51
CA GLY A 600 -11.20 -7.12 -37.59
C GLY A 600 -10.80 -6.78 -36.15
N VAL A 601 -11.78 -6.60 -35.26
CA VAL A 601 -11.57 -6.38 -33.82
C VAL A 601 -12.20 -7.53 -33.04
N GLY A 602 -11.49 -8.07 -32.05
CA GLY A 602 -12.03 -9.11 -31.17
C GLY A 602 -13.18 -8.57 -30.31
N ARG A 603 -14.42 -8.94 -30.65
CA ARG A 603 -15.62 -8.67 -29.83
C ARG A 603 -16.14 -9.98 -29.27
N GLY A 604 -16.28 -10.03 -27.94
CA GLY A 604 -16.78 -11.22 -27.26
C GLY A 604 -18.27 -11.41 -27.48
N GLY A 605 -18.68 -12.67 -27.74
CA GLY A 605 -20.08 -13.08 -27.63
C GLY A 605 -20.81 -13.42 -28.93
N GLU A 606 -20.25 -14.28 -29.78
CA GLU A 606 -21.10 -15.14 -30.62
C GLU A 606 -21.36 -16.46 -29.90
N ARG A 607 -22.64 -16.75 -29.64
CA ARG A 607 -23.07 -18.10 -29.30
C ARG A 607 -23.05 -18.91 -30.58
N GLU A 608 -22.18 -19.90 -30.64
CA GLU A 608 -22.14 -20.89 -31.70
C GLU A 608 -23.52 -21.59 -31.77
N ARG A 609 -24.32 -21.26 -32.79
CA ARG A 609 -25.51 -22.02 -33.12
C ARG A 609 -25.06 -23.27 -33.86
N GLU A 610 -24.82 -24.31 -33.09
CA GLU A 610 -24.58 -25.66 -33.57
C GLU A 610 -25.62 -26.04 -34.64
N ARG A 611 -25.15 -26.17 -35.89
CA ARG A 611 -25.99 -26.66 -36.99
C ARG A 611 -26.08 -28.17 -36.87
N GLN A 612 -27.11 -28.66 -36.19
CA GLN A 612 -27.49 -30.07 -36.31
C GLN A 612 -27.73 -30.41 -37.80
N PRO A 613 -27.06 -31.43 -38.35
CA PRO A 613 -27.38 -31.94 -39.67
C PRO A 613 -28.71 -32.68 -39.62
N ALA A 614 -29.63 -32.34 -40.53
CA ALA A 614 -30.91 -33.01 -40.63
C ALA A 614 -30.81 -34.30 -41.46
N GLY A 615 -31.44 -35.37 -40.97
CA GLY A 615 -31.94 -36.46 -41.82
C GLY A 615 -31.32 -37.84 -41.62
N ALA A 616 -31.98 -38.68 -40.83
CA ALA A 616 -32.47 -39.99 -41.26
C ALA A 616 -33.34 -40.63 -40.15
N GLU A 617 -34.66 -40.66 -40.34
CA GLU A 617 -35.53 -41.66 -39.67
C GLU A 617 -35.35 -43.01 -40.36
N GLY A 618 -35.37 -44.13 -39.63
CA GLY A 618 -35.34 -45.44 -40.29
C GLY A 618 -35.03 -46.69 -39.46
N ALA A 619 -35.85 -46.99 -38.45
CA ALA A 619 -36.12 -48.33 -37.89
C ALA A 619 -34.98 -49.20 -37.27
N GLY A 620 -35.29 -49.87 -36.15
CA GLY A 620 -35.08 -51.33 -36.13
C GLY A 620 -34.41 -52.07 -34.97
N GLY A 621 -34.65 -51.71 -33.70
CA GLY A 621 -34.73 -52.70 -32.58
C GLY A 621 -33.47 -53.45 -32.09
N GLY A 622 -33.63 -54.14 -30.96
CA GLY A 622 -32.67 -55.15 -30.44
C GLY A 622 -32.04 -54.79 -29.08
N ALA A 623 -32.39 -55.53 -28.03
CA ALA A 623 -31.83 -55.38 -26.68
C ALA A 623 -30.60 -56.26 -26.45
N GLY A 624 -29.76 -55.93 -25.46
CA GLY A 624 -28.82 -56.88 -24.84
C GLY A 624 -27.49 -56.30 -24.37
N GLY A 625 -27.32 -56.18 -23.06
CA GLY A 625 -26.03 -56.42 -22.38
C GLY A 625 -26.21 -57.64 -21.45
N PRO A 626 -25.27 -57.94 -20.53
CA PRO A 626 -23.99 -57.27 -20.24
C PRO A 626 -22.82 -58.28 -19.94
N VAL A 627 -21.78 -57.79 -19.24
CA VAL A 627 -20.74 -58.53 -18.44
C VAL A 627 -19.49 -59.04 -19.17
N GLY A 628 -18.31 -58.81 -18.55
CA GLY A 628 -17.02 -59.37 -18.96
C GLY A 628 -15.79 -58.74 -18.27
N GLU A 629 -15.67 -58.90 -16.94
CA GLU A 629 -14.55 -58.38 -16.12
C GLU A 629 -13.64 -59.53 -15.63
N ALA A 630 -12.32 -59.44 -15.92
CA ALA A 630 -11.17 -60.14 -15.28
C ALA A 630 -9.89 -59.72 -16.05
N ASP A 631 -8.85 -59.10 -15.49
CA ASP A 631 -7.97 -59.41 -14.35
C ASP A 631 -6.70 -60.21 -14.73
N GLY A 632 -5.55 -59.80 -14.18
CA GLY A 632 -4.48 -60.74 -13.80
C GLY A 632 -3.15 -60.75 -14.56
N ARG A 633 -2.12 -60.15 -13.93
CA ARG A 633 -0.66 -60.44 -14.02
C ARG A 633 0.07 -60.03 -15.32
N GLN A 634 1.18 -59.27 -15.34
CA GLN A 634 2.35 -59.08 -14.45
C GLN A 634 3.44 -60.16 -14.61
N GLN A 635 4.72 -59.71 -14.61
CA GLN A 635 5.99 -60.36 -14.99
C GLN A 635 6.27 -60.31 -16.51
N GLY A 636 7.46 -59.95 -17.01
CA GLY A 636 8.66 -59.42 -16.35
C GLY A 636 9.95 -60.02 -16.92
N ALA A 637 10.89 -59.18 -17.38
CA ALA A 637 12.20 -59.56 -17.96
C ALA A 637 12.14 -60.39 -19.29
N ALA A 638 13.18 -60.49 -20.12
CA ALA A 638 14.27 -59.57 -20.48
C ALA A 638 14.96 -60.10 -21.77
N GLU A 639 15.82 -59.27 -22.37
CA GLU A 639 16.88 -59.63 -23.35
C GLU A 639 16.53 -60.10 -24.78
N ARG A 640 17.11 -59.34 -25.73
CA ARG A 640 17.77 -59.76 -26.99
C ARG A 640 16.99 -60.58 -28.03
N ALA A 641 16.50 -59.89 -29.05
CA ALA A 641 17.13 -59.86 -30.39
C ALA A 641 16.70 -58.59 -31.15
#